data_AF-A0AAE2QWJ2-F1
#
_entry.id   AF-A0AAE2QWJ2-F1
#
_cell.length_a   1.000
_cell.length_b   1.000
_cell.length_c   1.000
_cell.angle_alpha   90.00
_cell.angle_beta   90.00
_cell.angle_gamma   90.00
#
_symmetry.space_group_name_H-M   'P 1'
#
loop_
_entity.id
_entity.type
_entity.pdbx_description
1 polymer ?
#
loop_
_entity_poly.entity_id
_entity_poly.type
_entity_poly.pdbx_seq_one_letter_code
_entity_poly.pdbx_strand_id
1 'polypeptide(L)'
;MVPDEAYREAERRIEAARKEGATKLDLSHMELNSVPKELGNLNNLTELSLSHNQLTAVPKELGNLNNLTELSLYRNQLNLVPKELGNLTNLTWLYLYQNQLTAVPKELGNLTNLTRLDLDQNQLNSVPKELGQLANLQELYLSDNQLTTVPKELSQLSNLKVLDLSQNQFTIVPLELEQLANLTELNLSQNQLTTVPKELGQLANLMVLYLDQNPLDPELAAAYGQGLEAVKEYWQALAKEQIVLNEAKLILVGEGEVGKTSLLGALREDEWIERRPATQGVEVDIKSLVVTDQNSGTKITLNGWDFGGQNIYRHTHQLFFTAPAIYLVVWNPRRGPEQCRVDEWIKMIKLRTHDAQPDAKPYIFVVATHGGPKERLDHIDEQALREEFGDLIVGFHHVDSKTKYGLDELKQLIAHSAANIPQAERTVPVSWKRMLYAIRQRGETDAWITYEQFQTLCGEQSINLTLVKTYAAILNELGYLIHYSTDPVLKDTVILKPEWLSKAISFVLKDEQVKENNGLVRHSRLSELWDDPARGEDRYPPHLHPVFRKLMERCDLSYQVELPEADAPTTTLIAQLVPSKRPDDWEQDWVLKPGDTECTQICRLLDKESGRLVEAKGLMYRLIVRLHRYSLGRHNYYLSRHWKSGLMLDDGFNGRAFIEEIGSDVYVTVRAAYPSGFLGYLCADIHWLVQFFWPGIDPRLYIPCPTESCKGLLERDEIIEFKAEGIPKVRCPVCRQFHSIDSLMATTIAQPEWQDAVTELKQGQQQILAAFDTGFDSLSVQLKTLMSQADEQFEALLTTLTDPAKDGPRLFSFEPVDPSFWNKPKWVAQRFRLTLWCEHRRLPLPVLNGEGDNRGVYELELTRDWIKRASPLLRILSVTLKLALPIAIPGTKLATNETEYNAIAEQLEFGVKSANSFLSGSDPIGDWLVDGNATNFDQTRANTRSVIRAQGSVLRELHALLKEQDPANSFGGLELVQNKCQEFLWVHADFVSEYYQ
;
A
#
# COMPACT_ATOMS: atom_id res chain seq x y z
N MET A 1 -31.58 -36.82 -20.90
CA MET A 1 -30.82 -35.70 -21.49
C MET A 1 -29.91 -36.27 -22.55
N VAL A 2 -29.88 -35.67 -23.73
CA VAL A 2 -28.86 -36.00 -24.74
C VAL A 2 -27.52 -35.48 -24.19
N PRO A 3 -26.44 -36.26 -24.19
CA PRO A 3 -25.13 -35.75 -23.79
C PRO A 3 -24.75 -34.59 -24.71
N ASP A 4 -24.31 -33.48 -24.11
CA ASP A 4 -23.83 -32.30 -24.82
C ASP A 4 -22.68 -32.68 -25.78
N GLU A 5 -22.49 -31.93 -26.86
CA GLU A 5 -21.44 -32.19 -27.86
C GLU A 5 -20.05 -32.18 -27.20
N ALA A 6 -19.84 -31.30 -26.22
CA ALA A 6 -18.66 -31.28 -25.36
C ALA A 6 -18.40 -32.64 -24.67
N TYR A 7 -19.44 -33.25 -24.11
CA TYR A 7 -19.34 -34.54 -23.43
C TYR A 7 -18.97 -35.66 -24.40
N ARG A 8 -19.58 -35.67 -25.59
CA ARG A 8 -19.27 -36.66 -26.64
C ARG A 8 -17.86 -36.50 -27.18
N GLU A 9 -17.38 -35.27 -27.29
CA GLU A 9 -15.99 -35.01 -27.67
C GLU A 9 -15.02 -35.50 -26.59
N ALA A 10 -15.34 -35.31 -25.30
CA ALA A 10 -14.56 -35.89 -24.21
C ALA A 10 -14.54 -37.43 -24.27
N GLU A 11 -15.67 -38.08 -24.56
CA GLU A 11 -15.73 -39.54 -24.77
C GLU A 11 -14.81 -39.99 -25.92
N ARG A 12 -14.78 -39.25 -27.04
CA ARG A 12 -13.90 -39.55 -28.19
C ARG A 12 -12.43 -39.42 -27.80
N ARG A 13 -12.05 -38.34 -27.09
CA ARG A 13 -10.68 -38.12 -26.63
C ARG A 13 -10.22 -39.19 -25.65
N ILE A 14 -11.09 -39.59 -24.72
CA ILE A 14 -10.83 -40.69 -23.77
C ILE A 14 -10.62 -42.00 -24.52
N GLU A 15 -11.46 -42.34 -25.49
CA GLU A 15 -11.33 -43.57 -26.25
C GLU A 15 -10.09 -43.59 -27.15
N ALA A 16 -9.71 -42.44 -27.72
CA ALA A 16 -8.47 -42.28 -28.46
C ALA A 16 -7.25 -42.49 -27.54
N ALA A 17 -7.21 -41.80 -26.39
CA ALA A 17 -6.16 -41.95 -25.39
C ALA A 17 -6.03 -43.40 -24.91
N ARG A 18 -7.15 -44.12 -24.75
CA ARG A 18 -7.18 -45.54 -24.38
C ARG A 18 -6.51 -46.42 -25.43
N LYS A 19 -6.80 -46.20 -26.71
CA LYS A 19 -6.23 -46.97 -27.83
C LYS A 19 -4.74 -46.69 -28.03
N GLU A 20 -4.35 -45.45 -27.81
CA GLU A 20 -2.96 -44.99 -27.99
C GLU A 20 -2.08 -45.27 -26.76
N GLY A 21 -2.69 -45.66 -25.63
CA GLY A 21 -1.97 -45.87 -24.38
C GLY A 21 -1.36 -44.57 -23.84
N ALA A 22 -2.04 -43.44 -24.05
CA ALA A 22 -1.54 -42.12 -23.73
C ALA A 22 -1.21 -41.96 -22.24
N THR A 23 -0.11 -41.26 -21.97
CA THR A 23 0.32 -40.92 -20.61
C THR A 23 -0.18 -39.54 -20.18
N LYS A 24 -0.65 -38.71 -21.12
CA LYS A 24 -1.18 -37.37 -20.86
C LYS A 24 -2.54 -37.21 -21.52
N LEU A 25 -3.48 -36.59 -20.83
CA LEU A 25 -4.81 -36.29 -21.35
C LEU A 25 -5.26 -34.91 -20.87
N ASP A 26 -5.62 -34.07 -21.83
CA ASP A 26 -6.14 -32.73 -21.59
C ASP A 26 -7.60 -32.63 -22.07
N LEU A 27 -8.48 -32.37 -21.11
CA LEU A 27 -9.91 -32.13 -21.26
C LEU A 27 -10.31 -30.76 -20.69
N SER A 28 -9.35 -29.83 -20.58
CA SER A 28 -9.61 -28.46 -20.10
C SER A 28 -10.33 -27.60 -21.14
N HIS A 29 -11.04 -26.56 -20.69
CA HIS A 29 -11.75 -25.57 -21.54
C HIS A 29 -12.78 -26.19 -22.49
N MET A 30 -13.46 -27.26 -22.06
CA MET A 30 -14.44 -27.97 -22.88
C MET A 30 -15.89 -27.69 -22.47
N GLU A 31 -16.13 -26.81 -21.48
CA GLU A 31 -17.46 -26.53 -20.93
C GLU A 31 -18.17 -27.79 -20.37
N LEU A 32 -17.40 -28.76 -19.86
CA LEU A 32 -17.93 -30.02 -19.37
C LEU A 32 -18.71 -29.84 -18.06
N ASN A 33 -19.94 -30.34 -18.03
CA ASN A 33 -20.76 -30.43 -16.81
C ASN A 33 -20.53 -31.74 -16.02
N SER A 34 -20.01 -32.78 -16.68
CA SER A 34 -19.67 -34.06 -16.08
C SER A 34 -18.61 -34.78 -16.91
N VAL A 35 -17.89 -35.73 -16.30
CA VAL A 35 -16.85 -36.53 -16.96
C VAL A 35 -17.31 -37.99 -17.09
N PRO A 36 -17.10 -38.66 -18.25
CA PRO A 36 -17.39 -40.09 -18.40
C PRO A 36 -16.59 -40.95 -17.40
N LYS A 37 -17.27 -41.93 -16.79
CA LYS A 37 -16.64 -42.88 -15.84
C LYS A 37 -15.55 -43.73 -16.50
N GLU A 38 -15.64 -43.89 -17.82
CA GLU A 38 -14.70 -44.62 -18.67
C GLU A 38 -13.30 -44.01 -18.63
N LEU A 39 -13.16 -42.73 -18.21
CA LEU A 39 -11.88 -42.09 -17.92
C LEU A 39 -11.04 -42.91 -16.94
N GLY A 40 -11.67 -43.56 -15.95
CA GLY A 40 -11.01 -44.41 -14.97
C GLY A 40 -10.39 -45.69 -15.52
N ASN A 41 -10.55 -45.99 -16.82
CA ASN A 41 -9.94 -47.14 -17.48
C ASN A 41 -8.57 -46.81 -18.11
N LEU A 42 -8.11 -45.55 -18.06
CA LEU A 42 -6.84 -45.11 -18.65
C LEU A 42 -5.65 -45.39 -17.73
N ASN A 43 -5.33 -46.67 -17.52
CA ASN A 43 -4.33 -47.08 -16.54
C ASN A 43 -2.89 -46.58 -16.80
N ASN A 44 -2.56 -46.12 -18.01
CA ASN A 44 -1.23 -45.58 -18.34
C ASN A 44 -1.08 -44.09 -18.06
N LEU A 45 -2.16 -43.41 -17.65
CA LEU A 45 -2.19 -41.97 -17.52
C LEU A 45 -1.36 -41.52 -16.32
N THR A 46 -0.45 -40.56 -16.57
CA THR A 46 0.40 -39.91 -15.58
C THR A 46 -0.03 -38.46 -15.35
N GLU A 47 -0.55 -37.77 -16.36
CA GLU A 47 -1.00 -36.39 -16.26
C GLU A 47 -2.43 -36.24 -16.79
N LEU A 48 -3.31 -35.64 -16.00
CA LEU A 48 -4.71 -35.40 -16.35
C LEU A 48 -5.12 -33.96 -16.03
N SER A 49 -5.57 -33.25 -17.06
CA SER A 49 -6.18 -31.92 -16.91
C SER A 49 -7.68 -31.94 -17.20
N LEU A 50 -8.45 -31.44 -16.25
CA LEU A 50 -9.91 -31.23 -16.30
C LEU A 50 -10.28 -29.80 -15.90
N SER A 51 -9.31 -28.88 -15.91
CA SER A 51 -9.48 -27.49 -15.46
C SER A 51 -10.38 -26.66 -16.38
N HIS A 52 -10.88 -25.52 -15.89
CA HIS A 52 -11.72 -24.59 -16.66
C HIS A 52 -12.95 -25.25 -17.30
N ASN A 53 -13.73 -25.98 -16.50
CA ASN A 53 -14.97 -26.62 -16.91
C ASN A 53 -16.11 -26.22 -15.94
N GLN A 54 -17.27 -26.85 -16.07
CA GLN A 54 -18.46 -26.63 -15.24
C GLN A 54 -18.75 -27.87 -14.37
N LEU A 55 -17.72 -28.62 -13.98
CA LEU A 55 -17.89 -29.90 -13.28
C LEU A 55 -18.42 -29.66 -11.87
N THR A 56 -19.56 -30.28 -11.55
CA THR A 56 -20.13 -30.28 -10.19
C THR A 56 -19.65 -31.46 -9.34
N ALA A 57 -19.18 -32.52 -9.99
CA ALA A 57 -18.56 -33.69 -9.38
C ALA A 57 -17.60 -34.40 -10.36
N VAL A 58 -16.66 -35.16 -9.81
CA VAL A 58 -15.83 -36.11 -10.57
C VAL A 58 -16.22 -37.56 -10.23
N PRO A 59 -16.14 -38.48 -11.21
CA PRO A 59 -16.49 -39.88 -10.98
C PRO A 59 -15.50 -40.53 -10.00
N LYS A 60 -16.00 -41.41 -9.11
CA LYS A 60 -15.16 -42.18 -8.18
C LYS A 60 -14.13 -43.06 -8.91
N GLU A 61 -14.43 -43.44 -10.15
CA GLU A 61 -13.58 -44.22 -11.03
C GLU A 61 -12.26 -43.50 -11.37
N LEU A 62 -12.17 -42.17 -11.18
CA LEU A 62 -10.91 -41.43 -11.30
C LEU A 62 -9.86 -41.95 -10.31
N GLY A 63 -10.28 -42.48 -9.16
CA GLY A 63 -9.42 -43.16 -8.19
C GLY A 63 -8.80 -44.48 -8.67
N ASN A 64 -9.14 -44.98 -9.86
CA ASN A 64 -8.50 -46.17 -10.46
C ASN A 64 -7.21 -45.85 -11.21
N LEU A 65 -6.90 -44.57 -11.45
CA LEU A 65 -5.75 -44.10 -12.24
C LEU A 65 -4.45 -44.17 -11.44
N ASN A 66 -4.04 -45.36 -11.01
CA ASN A 66 -2.95 -45.55 -10.04
C ASN A 66 -1.58 -45.01 -10.50
N ASN A 67 -1.37 -44.76 -11.80
CA ASN A 67 -0.11 -44.20 -12.33
C ASN A 67 -0.11 -42.67 -12.41
N LEU A 68 -1.20 -42.02 -12.01
CA LEU A 68 -1.35 -40.58 -12.09
C LEU A 68 -0.40 -39.88 -11.11
N THR A 69 0.41 -38.96 -11.64
CA THR A 69 1.34 -38.11 -10.88
C THR A 69 0.82 -36.67 -10.79
N GLU A 70 0.07 -36.22 -11.79
CA GLU A 70 -0.50 -34.86 -11.82
C GLU A 70 -2.00 -34.89 -12.14
N LEU A 71 -2.78 -34.24 -11.28
CA LEU A 71 -4.23 -34.06 -11.46
C LEU A 71 -4.62 -32.60 -11.30
N SER A 72 -5.20 -32.04 -12.36
CA SER A 72 -5.69 -30.66 -12.38
C SER A 72 -7.21 -30.60 -12.53
N LEU A 73 -7.88 -30.00 -11.54
CA LEU A 73 -9.34 -29.87 -11.42
C LEU A 73 -9.79 -28.43 -11.09
N TYR A 74 -8.89 -27.46 -11.18
CA TYR A 74 -9.15 -26.08 -10.78
C TYR A 74 -10.14 -25.36 -11.73
N ARG A 75 -10.76 -24.27 -11.26
CA ARG A 75 -11.81 -23.52 -12.00
C ARG A 75 -12.95 -24.43 -12.48
N ASN A 76 -13.63 -25.05 -11.51
CA ASN A 76 -14.81 -25.86 -11.71
C ASN A 76 -15.88 -25.49 -10.66
N GLN A 77 -16.95 -26.28 -10.54
CA GLN A 77 -18.03 -26.08 -9.58
C GLN A 77 -18.11 -27.26 -8.59
N LEU A 78 -16.97 -27.88 -8.27
CA LEU A 78 -16.93 -29.07 -7.43
C LEU A 78 -17.34 -28.72 -6.00
N ASN A 79 -18.39 -29.36 -5.50
CA ASN A 79 -18.82 -29.24 -4.10
C ASN A 79 -18.10 -30.25 -3.18
N LEU A 80 -17.68 -31.38 -3.75
CA LEU A 80 -17.02 -32.48 -3.04
C LEU A 80 -16.04 -33.20 -3.97
N VAL A 81 -15.03 -33.81 -3.37
CA VAL A 81 -14.10 -34.74 -4.03
C VAL A 81 -14.39 -36.16 -3.52
N PRO A 82 -14.45 -37.19 -4.39
CA PRO A 82 -14.67 -38.56 -3.96
C PRO A 82 -13.49 -39.06 -3.12
N LYS A 83 -13.79 -39.80 -2.04
CA LYS A 83 -12.78 -40.41 -1.17
C LYS A 83 -11.82 -41.34 -1.93
N GLU A 84 -12.27 -41.90 -3.05
CA GLU A 84 -11.48 -42.76 -3.92
C GLU A 84 -10.28 -42.04 -4.54
N LEU A 85 -10.23 -40.70 -4.57
CA LEU A 85 -9.00 -39.99 -4.96
C LEU A 85 -7.83 -40.32 -4.03
N GLY A 86 -8.10 -40.68 -2.77
CA GLY A 86 -7.07 -41.15 -1.83
C GLY A 86 -6.36 -42.45 -2.26
N ASN A 87 -6.83 -43.13 -3.32
CA ASN A 87 -6.16 -44.31 -3.87
C ASN A 87 -4.99 -43.95 -4.82
N LEU A 88 -4.89 -42.69 -5.26
CA LEU A 88 -3.89 -42.22 -6.22
C LEU A 88 -2.51 -42.03 -5.57
N THR A 89 -1.97 -43.07 -4.96
CA THR A 89 -0.75 -43.00 -4.12
C THR A 89 0.52 -42.52 -4.84
N ASN A 90 0.55 -42.48 -6.18
CA ASN A 90 1.65 -41.92 -6.98
C ASN A 90 1.51 -40.42 -7.28
N LEU A 91 0.41 -39.79 -6.86
CA LEU A 91 0.13 -38.38 -7.13
C LEU A 91 1.15 -37.49 -6.42
N THR A 92 1.79 -36.60 -7.18
CA THR A 92 2.75 -35.59 -6.70
C THR A 92 2.13 -34.21 -6.65
N TRP A 93 1.25 -33.87 -7.62
CA TRP A 93 0.57 -32.58 -7.72
C TRP A 93 -0.94 -32.73 -7.82
N LEU A 94 -1.66 -32.02 -6.96
CA LEU A 94 -3.12 -31.97 -6.95
C LEU A 94 -3.61 -30.52 -6.90
N TYR A 95 -4.28 -30.08 -7.98
CA TYR A 95 -4.85 -28.73 -8.10
C TYR A 95 -6.37 -28.77 -8.02
N LEU A 96 -6.94 -28.16 -6.98
CA LEU A 96 -8.37 -28.09 -6.69
C LEU A 96 -8.88 -26.67 -6.45
N TYR A 97 -8.04 -25.65 -6.69
CA TYR A 97 -8.41 -24.26 -6.42
C TYR A 97 -9.57 -23.74 -7.29
N GLN A 98 -10.23 -22.68 -6.84
CA GLN A 98 -11.39 -22.09 -7.55
C GLN A 98 -12.50 -23.11 -7.80
N ASN A 99 -13.01 -23.68 -6.70
CA ASN A 99 -14.14 -24.61 -6.67
C ASN A 99 -15.12 -24.23 -5.54
N GLN A 100 -16.06 -25.11 -5.20
CA GLN A 100 -17.08 -24.89 -4.16
C GLN A 100 -16.94 -25.92 -3.02
N LEU A 101 -15.72 -26.43 -2.77
CA LEU A 101 -15.50 -27.51 -1.81
C LEU A 101 -15.78 -27.03 -0.39
N THR A 102 -16.72 -27.70 0.29
CA THR A 102 -17.00 -27.43 1.71
C THR A 102 -16.17 -28.31 2.65
N ALA A 103 -15.63 -29.41 2.14
CA ALA A 103 -14.77 -30.35 2.86
C ALA A 103 -13.89 -31.15 1.92
N VAL A 104 -12.79 -31.67 2.46
CA VAL A 104 -11.87 -32.60 1.78
C VAL A 104 -11.95 -33.97 2.47
N PRO A 105 -12.00 -35.10 1.74
CA PRO A 105 -12.05 -36.42 2.36
C PRO A 105 -10.73 -36.72 3.10
N LYS A 106 -10.84 -37.33 4.29
CA LYS A 106 -9.68 -37.73 5.10
C LYS A 106 -8.75 -38.68 4.35
N GLU A 107 -9.28 -39.44 3.39
CA GLU A 107 -8.54 -40.37 2.53
C GLU A 107 -7.48 -39.67 1.68
N LEU A 108 -7.54 -38.34 1.47
CA LEU A 108 -6.43 -37.62 0.84
C LEU A 108 -5.14 -37.71 1.64
N GLY A 109 -5.19 -37.97 2.96
CA GLY A 109 -4.00 -38.24 3.78
C GLY A 109 -3.20 -39.47 3.34
N ASN A 110 -3.77 -40.36 2.52
CA ASN A 110 -3.08 -41.54 1.97
C ASN A 110 -2.12 -41.19 0.81
N LEU A 111 -2.16 -39.97 0.28
CA LEU A 111 -1.37 -39.53 -0.87
C LEU A 111 0.08 -39.21 -0.47
N THR A 112 0.81 -40.18 0.08
CA THR A 112 2.11 -39.95 0.74
C THR A 112 3.21 -39.43 -0.19
N ASN A 113 3.05 -39.52 -1.51
CA ASN A 113 3.99 -38.95 -2.50
C ASN A 113 3.65 -37.50 -2.92
N LEU A 114 2.56 -36.93 -2.40
CA LEU A 114 2.11 -35.59 -2.76
C LEU A 114 3.13 -34.57 -2.28
N THR A 115 3.61 -33.73 -3.19
CA THR A 115 4.54 -32.63 -2.92
C THR A 115 3.84 -31.28 -2.95
N ARG A 116 2.73 -31.15 -3.69
CA ARG A 116 1.93 -29.92 -3.77
C ARG A 116 0.43 -30.24 -3.68
N LEU A 117 -0.25 -29.56 -2.79
CA LEU A 117 -1.70 -29.57 -2.65
C LEU A 117 -2.24 -28.14 -2.69
N ASP A 118 -3.09 -27.87 -3.66
CA ASP A 118 -3.66 -26.54 -3.90
C ASP A 118 -5.19 -26.56 -3.74
N LEU A 119 -5.69 -25.92 -2.69
CA LEU A 119 -7.10 -25.89 -2.27
C LEU A 119 -7.64 -24.45 -2.16
N ASP A 120 -6.96 -23.49 -2.77
CA ASP A 120 -7.31 -22.07 -2.69
C ASP A 120 -8.70 -21.76 -3.25
N GLN A 121 -9.34 -20.68 -2.78
CA GLN A 121 -10.63 -20.19 -3.30
C GLN A 121 -11.71 -21.29 -3.30
N ASN A 122 -12.00 -21.81 -2.11
CA ASN A 122 -13.02 -22.81 -1.84
C ASN A 122 -13.87 -22.38 -0.63
N GLN A 123 -14.70 -23.27 -0.10
CA GLN A 123 -15.61 -22.99 1.03
C GLN A 123 -15.28 -23.89 2.24
N LEU A 124 -14.01 -24.24 2.42
CA LEU A 124 -13.59 -25.18 3.45
C LEU A 124 -13.74 -24.56 4.84
N ASN A 125 -14.54 -25.20 5.69
CA ASN A 125 -14.68 -24.84 7.11
C ASN A 125 -13.66 -25.57 8.01
N SER A 126 -13.06 -26.65 7.50
CA SER A 126 -12.03 -27.44 8.20
C SER A 126 -11.22 -28.26 7.21
N VAL A 127 -10.02 -28.68 7.63
CA VAL A 127 -9.21 -29.68 6.92
C VAL A 127 -9.01 -30.92 7.80
N PRO A 128 -8.98 -32.14 7.24
CA PRO A 128 -8.84 -33.36 8.03
C PRO A 128 -7.44 -33.47 8.61
N LYS A 129 -7.35 -33.94 9.86
CA LYS A 129 -6.05 -34.17 10.55
C LYS A 129 -5.15 -35.15 9.81
N GLU A 130 -5.74 -36.04 9.01
CA GLU A 130 -5.05 -37.00 8.17
C GLU A 130 -4.16 -36.34 7.11
N LEU A 131 -4.38 -35.06 6.74
CA LEU A 131 -3.44 -34.34 5.89
C LEU A 131 -2.04 -34.22 6.53
N GLY A 132 -1.93 -34.27 7.86
CA GLY A 132 -0.63 -34.33 8.55
C GLY A 132 0.22 -35.57 8.22
N GLN A 133 -0.37 -36.59 7.57
CA GLN A 133 0.33 -37.81 7.15
C GLN A 133 1.10 -37.65 5.83
N LEU A 134 0.93 -36.52 5.12
CA LEU A 134 1.55 -36.24 3.83
C LEU A 134 3.04 -35.89 3.99
N ALA A 135 3.86 -36.86 4.38
CA ALA A 135 5.25 -36.64 4.78
C ALA A 135 6.13 -35.98 3.70
N ASN A 136 5.79 -36.08 2.41
CA ASN A 136 6.53 -35.46 1.30
C ASN A 136 5.99 -34.10 0.85
N LEU A 137 4.93 -33.60 1.50
CA LEU A 137 4.29 -32.34 1.11
C LEU A 137 5.27 -31.17 1.33
N GLN A 138 5.47 -30.37 0.29
CA GLN A 138 6.34 -29.19 0.30
C GLN A 138 5.52 -27.90 0.21
N GLU A 139 4.38 -27.93 -0.46
CA GLU A 139 3.53 -26.75 -0.69
C GLU A 139 2.07 -27.09 -0.36
N LEU A 140 1.47 -26.30 0.54
CA LEU A 140 0.07 -26.40 0.91
C LEU A 140 -0.58 -25.01 0.81
N TYR A 141 -1.54 -24.89 -0.10
CA TYR A 141 -2.31 -23.66 -0.33
C TYR A 141 -3.76 -23.86 0.13
N LEU A 142 -4.22 -23.02 1.05
CA LEU A 142 -5.56 -23.02 1.67
C LEU A 142 -6.15 -21.59 1.73
N SER A 143 -5.67 -20.68 0.88
CA SER A 143 -6.12 -19.29 0.85
C SER A 143 -7.57 -19.16 0.42
N ASP A 144 -8.26 -18.10 0.84
CA ASP A 144 -9.65 -17.78 0.47
C ASP A 144 -10.61 -18.96 0.74
N ASN A 145 -10.75 -19.26 2.04
CA ASN A 145 -11.60 -20.32 2.58
C ASN A 145 -12.31 -19.82 3.86
N GLN A 146 -12.99 -20.70 4.58
CA GLN A 146 -13.75 -20.39 5.81
C GLN A 146 -13.10 -21.04 7.05
N LEU A 147 -11.78 -21.24 7.03
CA LEU A 147 -11.06 -21.91 8.12
C LEU A 147 -10.95 -20.99 9.33
N THR A 148 -11.31 -21.52 10.50
CA THR A 148 -11.09 -20.87 11.81
C THR A 148 -9.91 -21.48 12.57
N THR A 149 -9.47 -22.67 12.17
CA THR A 149 -8.35 -23.40 12.76
C THR A 149 -7.79 -24.43 11.76
N VAL A 150 -6.57 -24.90 12.02
CA VAL A 150 -6.00 -26.09 11.38
C VAL A 150 -5.71 -27.17 12.42
N PRO A 151 -5.83 -28.47 12.08
CA PRO A 151 -5.50 -29.54 13.00
C PRO A 151 -4.02 -29.47 13.34
N LYS A 152 -3.69 -29.64 14.62
CA LYS A 152 -2.30 -29.64 15.10
C LYS A 152 -1.43 -30.66 14.37
N GLU A 153 -2.02 -31.73 13.83
CA GLU A 153 -1.33 -32.74 13.04
C GLU A 153 -0.67 -32.18 11.76
N LEU A 154 -1.09 -31.02 11.24
CA LEU A 154 -0.37 -30.36 10.14
C LEU A 154 1.09 -30.02 10.51
N SER A 155 1.40 -29.84 11.80
CA SER A 155 2.78 -29.66 12.28
C SER A 155 3.70 -30.84 11.99
N GLN A 156 3.14 -32.02 11.66
CA GLN A 156 3.90 -33.23 11.30
C GLN A 156 4.46 -33.20 9.88
N LEU A 157 4.10 -32.21 9.07
CA LEU A 157 4.56 -32.03 7.69
C LEU A 157 6.01 -31.53 7.65
N SER A 158 6.95 -32.40 7.99
CA SER A 158 8.37 -32.05 8.17
C SER A 158 9.06 -31.50 6.93
N ASN A 159 8.53 -31.73 5.73
CA ASN A 159 9.08 -31.24 4.47
C ASN A 159 8.38 -29.98 3.93
N LEU A 160 7.38 -29.45 4.64
CA LEU A 160 6.61 -28.30 4.20
C LEU A 160 7.50 -27.05 4.16
N LYS A 161 7.49 -26.38 3.01
CA LYS A 161 8.24 -25.14 2.74
C LYS A 161 7.31 -23.94 2.60
N VAL A 162 6.14 -24.13 1.99
CA VAL A 162 5.15 -23.07 1.76
C VAL A 162 3.83 -23.48 2.39
N LEU A 163 3.29 -22.60 3.25
CA LEU A 163 1.97 -22.70 3.83
C LEU A 163 1.21 -21.40 3.62
N ASP A 164 0.14 -21.44 2.81
CA ASP A 164 -0.77 -20.32 2.64
C ASP A 164 -2.10 -20.55 3.36
N LEU A 165 -2.39 -19.70 4.35
CA LEU A 165 -3.61 -19.67 5.15
C LEU A 165 -4.30 -18.29 5.06
N SER A 166 -3.96 -17.49 4.05
CA SER A 166 -4.51 -16.13 3.90
C SER A 166 -6.00 -16.14 3.57
N GLN A 167 -6.69 -15.01 3.79
CA GLN A 167 -8.12 -14.86 3.46
C GLN A 167 -8.97 -15.97 4.11
N ASN A 168 -8.86 -16.09 5.43
CA ASN A 168 -9.61 -17.05 6.23
C ASN A 168 -10.18 -16.34 7.48
N GLN A 169 -10.61 -17.11 8.48
CA GLN A 169 -11.25 -16.60 9.70
C GLN A 169 -10.42 -16.95 10.96
N PHE A 170 -9.10 -17.04 10.84
CA PHE A 170 -8.23 -17.37 11.97
C PHE A 170 -8.20 -16.23 12.98
N THR A 171 -8.54 -16.53 14.24
CA THR A 171 -8.34 -15.64 15.39
C THR A 171 -7.10 -16.01 16.20
N ILE A 172 -6.66 -17.27 16.10
CA ILE A 172 -5.47 -17.82 16.77
C ILE A 172 -4.76 -18.76 15.79
N VAL A 173 -3.43 -18.66 15.74
CA VAL A 173 -2.57 -19.63 15.05
C VAL A 173 -2.17 -20.73 16.05
N PRO A 174 -2.24 -22.03 15.71
CA PRO A 174 -1.78 -23.09 16.59
C PRO A 174 -0.28 -22.98 16.88
N LEU A 175 0.12 -23.11 18.15
CA LEU A 175 1.53 -23.03 18.54
C LEU A 175 2.36 -24.17 17.93
N GLU A 176 1.72 -25.30 17.62
CA GLU A 176 2.38 -26.48 17.07
C GLU A 176 2.99 -26.24 15.67
N LEU A 177 2.60 -25.19 14.96
CA LEU A 177 3.23 -24.82 13.69
C LEU A 177 4.73 -24.50 13.85
N GLU A 178 5.23 -24.26 15.06
CA GLU A 178 6.68 -24.15 15.35
C GLU A 178 7.48 -25.39 14.93
N GLN A 179 6.84 -26.56 14.84
CA GLN A 179 7.51 -27.83 14.49
C GLN A 179 7.83 -27.97 12.99
N LEU A 180 7.31 -27.07 12.15
CA LEU A 180 7.54 -27.05 10.71
C LEU A 180 8.95 -26.54 10.38
N ALA A 181 9.98 -27.29 10.76
CA ALA A 181 11.39 -26.84 10.72
C ALA A 181 11.89 -26.42 9.32
N ASN A 182 11.27 -26.91 8.24
CA ASN A 182 11.63 -26.58 6.86
C ASN A 182 10.78 -25.46 6.23
N LEU A 183 9.85 -24.85 6.98
CA LEU A 183 8.97 -23.81 6.48
C LEU A 183 9.77 -22.56 6.13
N THR A 184 9.67 -22.13 4.88
CA THR A 184 10.34 -20.93 4.35
C THR A 184 9.37 -19.77 4.16
N GLU A 185 8.10 -20.07 3.87
CA GLU A 185 7.05 -19.09 3.61
C GLU A 185 5.76 -19.44 4.37
N LEU A 186 5.28 -18.48 5.16
CA LEU A 186 4.01 -18.56 5.88
C LEU A 186 3.15 -17.35 5.57
N ASN A 187 2.00 -17.58 4.92
CA ASN A 187 1.04 -16.52 4.64
C ASN A 187 -0.18 -16.63 5.58
N LEU A 188 -0.39 -15.60 6.40
CA LEU A 188 -1.50 -15.47 7.34
C LEU A 188 -2.30 -14.17 7.11
N SER A 189 -2.07 -13.49 5.98
CA SER A 189 -2.72 -12.21 5.66
C SER A 189 -4.25 -12.34 5.55
N GLN A 190 -4.99 -11.25 5.76
CA GLN A 190 -6.46 -11.21 5.65
C GLN A 190 -7.14 -12.26 6.56
N ASN A 191 -6.84 -12.18 7.85
CA ASN A 191 -7.44 -13.01 8.91
C ASN A 191 -7.92 -12.10 10.06
N GLN A 192 -8.25 -12.69 11.21
CA GLN A 192 -8.71 -11.99 12.42
C GLN A 192 -7.69 -12.11 13.57
N LEU A 193 -6.40 -12.20 13.23
CA LEU A 193 -5.32 -12.35 14.20
C LEU A 193 -5.02 -11.03 14.92
N THR A 194 -5.13 -11.01 16.25
CA THR A 194 -4.56 -9.93 17.07
C THR A 194 -3.09 -10.17 17.40
N THR A 195 -2.70 -11.44 17.50
CA THR A 195 -1.32 -11.82 17.81
C THR A 195 -0.99 -13.15 17.15
N VAL A 196 0.29 -13.49 17.17
CA VAL A 196 0.84 -14.73 16.60
C VAL A 196 1.73 -15.39 17.65
N PRO A 197 1.68 -16.73 17.83
CA PRO A 197 2.50 -17.44 18.81
C PRO A 197 3.97 -17.10 18.66
N LYS A 198 4.62 -16.72 19.77
CA LYS A 198 6.06 -16.40 19.80
C LYS A 198 6.92 -17.62 19.48
N GLU A 199 6.36 -18.81 19.64
CA GLU A 199 6.87 -20.12 19.25
C GLU A 199 7.27 -20.17 17.76
N LEU A 200 6.58 -19.42 16.88
CA LEU A 200 6.97 -19.31 15.46
C LEU A 200 8.35 -18.67 15.27
N GLY A 201 8.86 -17.93 16.27
CA GLY A 201 10.23 -17.43 16.27
C GLY A 201 11.31 -18.52 16.28
N GLN A 202 10.94 -19.78 16.53
CA GLN A 202 11.84 -20.94 16.46
C GLN A 202 12.02 -21.48 15.03
N LEU A 203 11.22 -21.03 14.06
CA LEU A 203 11.31 -21.45 12.66
C LEU A 203 12.60 -20.90 12.02
N ALA A 204 13.68 -21.68 12.10
CA ALA A 204 15.01 -21.27 11.65
C ALA A 204 15.09 -20.96 10.15
N ASN A 205 14.29 -21.65 9.33
CA ASN A 205 14.27 -21.52 7.88
C ASN A 205 13.21 -20.51 7.38
N LEU A 206 12.42 -19.90 8.27
CA LEU A 206 11.39 -18.96 7.85
C LEU A 206 12.05 -17.70 7.29
N MET A 207 11.77 -17.43 6.01
CA MET A 207 12.28 -16.29 5.25
C MET A 207 11.18 -15.26 4.99
N VAL A 208 9.93 -15.71 4.85
CA VAL A 208 8.80 -14.85 4.49
C VAL A 208 7.63 -15.13 5.42
N LEU A 209 7.07 -14.05 5.97
CA LEU A 209 5.88 -14.05 6.78
C LEU A 209 4.96 -12.96 6.26
N TYR A 210 3.69 -13.28 6.01
CA TYR A 210 2.68 -12.29 5.64
C TYR A 210 1.61 -12.19 6.74
N LEU A 211 1.41 -10.99 7.27
CA LEU A 211 0.41 -10.69 8.30
C LEU A 211 -0.52 -9.53 7.92
N ASP A 212 -0.42 -9.01 6.69
CA ASP A 212 -1.21 -7.87 6.23
C ASP A 212 -2.71 -8.08 6.45
N GLN A 213 -3.46 -6.99 6.68
CA GLN A 213 -4.92 -7.05 6.86
C GLN A 213 -5.35 -7.96 8.02
N ASN A 214 -4.68 -7.86 9.17
CA ASN A 214 -5.06 -8.50 10.44
C ASN A 214 -5.23 -7.46 11.57
N PRO A 215 -6.05 -7.74 12.61
CA PRO A 215 -6.13 -7.04 13.91
C PRO A 215 -4.90 -6.94 14.79
N LEU A 216 -3.69 -6.99 14.21
CA LEU A 216 -2.45 -7.13 14.95
C LEU A 216 -2.34 -6.08 16.06
N ASP A 217 -1.88 -6.52 17.22
CA ASP A 217 -1.48 -5.65 18.32
C ASP A 217 -0.49 -4.59 17.79
N PRO A 218 -0.59 -3.32 18.21
CA PRO A 218 0.21 -2.24 17.64
C PRO A 218 1.71 -2.53 17.63
N GLU A 219 2.24 -3.16 18.68
CA GLU A 219 3.64 -3.55 18.79
C GLU A 219 4.05 -4.60 17.75
N LEU A 220 3.19 -5.59 17.49
CA LEU A 220 3.43 -6.62 16.48
C LEU A 220 3.25 -6.05 15.06
N ALA A 221 2.24 -5.21 14.84
CA ALA A 221 2.01 -4.53 13.58
C ALA A 221 3.22 -3.67 13.18
N ALA A 222 3.73 -2.88 14.14
CA ALA A 222 4.90 -2.05 13.93
C ALA A 222 6.17 -2.89 13.71
N ALA A 223 6.34 -3.99 14.46
CA ALA A 223 7.45 -4.92 14.21
C ALA A 223 7.35 -5.53 12.80
N TYR A 224 6.16 -5.96 12.39
CA TYR A 224 5.91 -6.48 11.05
C TYR A 224 6.22 -5.45 9.94
N GLY A 225 5.87 -4.18 10.15
CA GLY A 225 6.21 -3.07 9.26
C GLY A 225 7.72 -2.91 9.03
N GLN A 226 8.56 -3.31 10.00
CA GLN A 226 10.03 -3.30 9.88
C GLN A 226 10.61 -4.59 9.28
N GLY A 227 9.81 -5.64 9.09
CA GLY A 227 10.21 -6.90 8.48
C GLY A 227 10.39 -8.07 9.46
N LEU A 228 10.67 -9.26 8.92
CA LEU A 228 10.65 -10.53 9.67
C LEU A 228 11.65 -10.58 10.85
N GLU A 229 12.84 -10.02 10.69
CA GLU A 229 13.86 -10.04 11.76
C GLU A 229 13.40 -9.24 12.99
N ALA A 230 12.66 -8.15 12.78
CA ALA A 230 12.04 -7.37 13.85
C ALA A 230 11.00 -8.19 14.63
N VAL A 231 10.17 -8.93 13.88
CA VAL A 231 9.14 -9.81 14.44
C VAL A 231 9.78 -10.95 15.25
N LYS A 232 10.84 -11.56 14.73
CA LYS A 232 11.59 -12.61 15.46
C LYS A 232 12.18 -12.09 16.76
N GLU A 233 12.75 -10.89 16.79
CA GLU A 233 13.25 -10.29 18.04
C GLU A 233 12.11 -9.99 19.02
N TYR A 234 11.00 -9.43 18.52
CA TYR A 234 9.82 -9.17 19.34
C TYR A 234 9.33 -10.47 20.03
N TRP A 235 9.26 -11.58 19.27
CA TRP A 235 8.93 -12.89 19.82
C TRP A 235 9.97 -13.41 20.81
N GLN A 236 11.27 -13.23 20.54
CA GLN A 236 12.33 -13.59 21.50
C GLN A 236 12.23 -12.79 22.80
N ALA A 237 11.89 -11.49 22.71
CA ALA A 237 11.70 -10.64 23.87
C ALA A 237 10.47 -11.07 24.69
N LEU A 238 9.37 -11.41 24.01
CA LEU A 238 8.17 -12.01 24.63
C LEU A 238 8.46 -13.38 25.27
N ALA A 239 9.38 -14.17 24.69
CA ALA A 239 9.75 -15.48 25.22
C ALA A 239 10.57 -15.36 26.52
N LYS A 240 11.37 -14.30 26.66
CA LYS A 240 12.17 -14.04 27.88
C LYS A 240 11.30 -13.61 29.06
N GLU A 241 10.60 -12.48 28.93
CA GLU A 241 9.73 -11.92 29.97
C GLU A 241 8.60 -11.11 29.33
N GLN A 242 7.36 -11.38 29.72
CA GLN A 242 6.17 -10.71 29.20
C GLN A 242 5.32 -10.10 30.32
N ILE A 243 4.61 -9.02 29.99
CA ILE A 243 3.68 -8.34 30.89
C ILE A 243 2.44 -7.94 30.11
N VAL A 244 1.29 -8.03 30.78
CA VAL A 244 0.02 -7.53 30.25
C VAL A 244 -0.05 -6.02 30.50
N LEU A 245 -0.28 -5.25 29.45
CA LEU A 245 -0.61 -3.84 29.50
C LEU A 245 -2.12 -3.67 29.38
N ASN A 246 -2.67 -2.78 30.20
CA ASN A 246 -4.04 -2.31 30.11
C ASN A 246 -3.98 -0.80 29.81
N GLU A 247 -3.68 -0.44 28.57
CA GLU A 247 -3.52 0.95 28.15
C GLU A 247 -4.37 1.26 26.91
N ALA A 248 -5.05 2.41 26.93
CA ALA A 248 -5.79 2.92 25.76
C ALA A 248 -5.58 4.43 25.57
N LYS A 249 -5.88 4.93 24.36
CA LYS A 249 -5.80 6.35 24.02
C LYS A 249 -7.09 7.08 24.42
N LEU A 250 -6.95 8.26 25.01
CA LEU A 250 -8.05 9.19 25.29
C LEU A 250 -7.80 10.49 24.54
N ILE A 251 -8.64 10.83 23.56
CA ILE A 251 -8.46 11.98 22.68
C ILE A 251 -9.57 13.00 22.93
N LEU A 252 -9.19 14.24 23.26
CA LEU A 252 -10.13 15.35 23.46
C LEU A 252 -10.12 16.27 22.25
N VAL A 253 -11.28 16.42 21.61
CA VAL A 253 -11.47 17.30 20.45
C VAL A 253 -12.64 18.25 20.67
N GLY A 254 -12.65 19.35 19.93
CA GLY A 254 -13.66 20.40 20.03
C GLY A 254 -13.07 21.78 19.76
N GLU A 255 -13.95 22.76 19.58
CA GLU A 255 -13.57 24.15 19.28
C GLU A 255 -12.63 24.77 20.35
N GLY A 256 -12.00 25.88 19.98
CA GLY A 256 -11.17 26.64 20.90
C GLY A 256 -11.96 27.10 22.14
N GLU A 257 -11.36 26.99 23.32
CA GLU A 257 -11.91 27.51 24.59
C GLU A 257 -13.20 26.82 25.09
N VAL A 258 -13.53 25.64 24.58
CA VAL A 258 -14.68 24.84 25.07
C VAL A 258 -14.42 24.13 26.40
N GLY A 259 -13.24 24.28 27.02
CA GLY A 259 -12.95 23.73 28.35
C GLY A 259 -12.33 22.32 28.40
N LYS A 260 -11.71 21.84 27.31
CA LYS A 260 -11.08 20.51 27.23
C LYS A 260 -10.03 20.25 28.30
N THR A 261 -9.03 21.12 28.41
CA THR A 261 -7.93 21.01 29.39
C THR A 261 -8.46 21.02 30.83
N SER A 262 -9.50 21.82 31.09
CA SER A 262 -10.17 21.88 32.39
C SER A 262 -10.96 20.60 32.70
N LEU A 263 -11.65 20.03 31.71
CA LEU A 263 -12.33 18.74 31.84
C LEU A 263 -11.34 17.63 32.14
N LEU A 264 -10.23 17.57 31.42
CA LEU A 264 -9.22 16.53 31.61
C LEU A 264 -8.58 16.61 32.99
N GLY A 265 -8.21 17.81 33.46
CA GLY A 265 -7.73 18.04 34.82
C GLY A 265 -8.75 17.63 35.89
N ALA A 266 -10.03 17.94 35.68
CA ALA A 266 -11.09 17.55 36.60
C ALA A 266 -11.31 16.03 36.66
N LEU A 267 -11.19 15.32 35.52
CA LEU A 267 -11.22 13.85 35.49
C LEU A 267 -10.05 13.22 36.25
N ARG A 268 -8.94 13.93 36.44
CA ARG A 268 -7.78 13.44 37.23
C ARG A 268 -7.78 13.88 38.68
N GLU A 269 -8.76 14.71 39.05
CA GLU A 269 -8.84 15.33 40.37
C GLU A 269 -7.68 16.31 40.64
N ASP A 270 -7.11 16.90 39.59
CA ASP A 270 -6.16 18.01 39.72
C ASP A 270 -6.84 19.25 40.31
N GLU A 271 -6.05 20.17 40.89
CA GLU A 271 -6.56 21.44 41.42
C GLU A 271 -7.14 22.34 40.31
N TRP A 272 -8.23 23.05 40.63
CA TRP A 272 -8.86 23.99 39.71
C TRP A 272 -7.96 25.20 39.48
N ILE A 273 -7.73 25.55 38.21
CA ILE A 273 -6.96 26.73 37.80
C ILE A 273 -7.92 27.75 37.18
N GLU A 274 -8.00 28.93 37.78
CA GLU A 274 -8.82 30.02 37.28
C GLU A 274 -8.19 30.65 36.02
N ARG A 275 -8.97 30.75 34.92
CA ARG A 275 -8.53 31.33 33.63
C ARG A 275 -7.28 30.68 33.02
N ARG A 276 -7.35 29.37 32.74
CA ARG A 276 -6.31 28.67 31.97
C ARG A 276 -6.11 29.32 30.58
N PRO A 277 -4.85 29.48 30.12
CA PRO A 277 -4.57 29.94 28.76
C PRO A 277 -5.05 28.92 27.73
N ALA A 278 -5.32 29.37 26.51
CA ALA A 278 -5.74 28.48 25.43
C ALA A 278 -4.56 27.61 24.94
N THR A 279 -4.75 26.29 24.94
CA THR A 279 -3.82 25.29 24.39
C THR A 279 -3.43 25.66 22.96
N GLN A 280 -2.12 25.69 22.68
CA GLN A 280 -1.57 25.92 21.34
C GLN A 280 -1.12 24.60 20.73
N GLY A 281 -1.63 24.25 19.54
CA GLY A 281 -1.28 22.98 18.89
C GLY A 281 -1.81 21.78 19.69
N VAL A 282 -0.93 20.86 20.07
CA VAL A 282 -1.24 19.64 20.83
C VAL A 282 -0.53 19.69 22.17
N GLU A 283 -1.24 19.44 23.26
CA GLU A 283 -0.66 19.06 24.57
C GLU A 283 -0.81 17.54 24.73
N VAL A 284 0.30 16.79 24.64
CA VAL A 284 0.35 15.32 24.83
C VAL A 284 0.71 14.98 26.29
N ASP A 285 1.19 15.96 27.05
CA ASP A 285 1.66 15.73 28.41
C ASP A 285 0.66 16.16 29.47
N ILE A 286 -0.34 15.31 29.67
CA ILE A 286 -1.15 15.42 30.87
C ILE A 286 -1.16 13.98 31.43
N LYS A 287 -0.49 13.75 32.57
CA LYS A 287 -0.57 12.58 33.48
C LYS A 287 -1.65 11.54 33.13
N SER A 288 -1.30 10.31 32.77
CA SER A 288 -2.29 9.29 32.38
C SER A 288 -3.49 9.20 33.35
N LEU A 289 -4.71 9.21 32.82
CA LEU A 289 -5.92 9.02 33.63
C LEU A 289 -6.06 7.52 33.93
N VAL A 290 -6.00 7.15 35.20
CA VAL A 290 -6.19 5.77 35.62
C VAL A 290 -7.65 5.57 36.01
N VAL A 291 -8.33 4.69 35.29
CA VAL A 291 -9.72 4.32 35.55
C VAL A 291 -9.82 2.85 35.97
N THR A 292 -10.86 2.51 36.72
CA THR A 292 -11.15 1.12 37.10
C THR A 292 -12.60 0.84 36.77
N ASP A 293 -12.84 -0.13 35.90
CA ASP A 293 -14.19 -0.57 35.60
C ASP A 293 -14.76 -1.33 36.81
N GLN A 294 -15.93 -0.90 37.29
CA GLN A 294 -16.54 -1.49 38.48
C GLN A 294 -17.14 -2.87 38.21
N ASN A 295 -17.46 -3.17 36.95
CA ASN A 295 -18.08 -4.44 36.55
C ASN A 295 -17.04 -5.56 36.40
N SER A 296 -15.95 -5.30 35.69
CA SER A 296 -14.86 -6.25 35.47
C SER A 296 -13.77 -6.20 36.54
N GLY A 297 -13.63 -5.08 37.26
CA GLY A 297 -12.50 -4.83 38.15
C GLY A 297 -11.20 -4.47 37.42
N THR A 298 -11.23 -4.36 36.09
CA THR A 298 -10.04 -4.08 35.27
C THR A 298 -9.58 -2.64 35.46
N LYS A 299 -8.30 -2.49 35.83
CA LYS A 299 -7.62 -1.18 35.93
C LYS A 299 -6.95 -0.84 34.61
N ILE A 300 -7.26 0.33 34.06
CA ILE A 300 -6.83 0.76 32.73
C ILE A 300 -6.20 2.14 32.82
N THR A 301 -5.09 2.32 32.12
CA THR A 301 -4.36 3.58 32.03
C THR A 301 -4.69 4.25 30.68
N LEU A 302 -5.29 5.43 30.74
CA LEU A 302 -5.68 6.22 29.58
C LEU A 302 -4.66 7.33 29.32
N ASN A 303 -4.00 7.25 28.17
CA ASN A 303 -3.04 8.25 27.72
C ASN A 303 -3.80 9.37 27.01
N GLY A 304 -3.87 10.55 27.64
CA GLY A 304 -4.70 11.67 27.22
C GLY A 304 -4.02 12.60 26.22
N TRP A 305 -4.73 12.98 25.15
CA TRP A 305 -4.29 13.95 24.15
C TRP A 305 -5.28 15.13 24.13
N ASP A 306 -4.81 16.37 24.35
CA ASP A 306 -5.63 17.59 24.26
C ASP A 306 -5.26 18.43 23.03
N PHE A 307 -6.18 18.49 22.07
CA PHE A 307 -5.98 19.15 20.79
C PHE A 307 -6.55 20.58 20.77
N GLY A 308 -5.72 21.58 20.53
CA GLY A 308 -6.14 22.97 20.32
C GLY A 308 -7.20 23.10 19.21
N GLY A 309 -8.36 23.69 19.52
CA GLY A 309 -9.50 23.74 18.57
C GLY A 309 -9.37 24.76 17.43
N GLN A 310 -8.22 25.41 17.29
CA GLN A 310 -8.00 26.49 16.32
C GLN A 310 -7.95 25.94 14.89
N ASN A 311 -8.58 26.64 13.94
CA ASN A 311 -8.75 26.16 12.56
C ASN A 311 -7.42 25.79 11.86
N ILE A 312 -6.35 26.54 12.16
CA ILE A 312 -5.04 26.36 11.55
C ILE A 312 -4.36 25.01 11.90
N TYR A 313 -4.78 24.36 12.99
CA TYR A 313 -4.22 23.06 13.40
C TYR A 313 -5.15 21.88 13.12
N ARG A 314 -6.39 22.10 12.67
CA ARG A 314 -7.35 21.00 12.47
C ARG A 314 -6.84 19.96 11.51
N HIS A 315 -6.18 20.40 10.45
CA HIS A 315 -5.62 19.52 9.43
C HIS A 315 -4.44 18.68 9.93
N THR A 316 -3.64 19.21 10.87
CA THR A 316 -2.52 18.46 11.47
C THR A 316 -2.99 17.55 12.60
N HIS A 317 -4.02 17.93 13.35
CA HIS A 317 -4.60 17.13 14.44
C HIS A 317 -5.25 15.83 13.95
N GLN A 318 -5.84 15.82 12.75
CA GLN A 318 -6.40 14.61 12.14
C GLN A 318 -5.37 13.47 12.00
N LEU A 319 -4.07 13.78 11.92
CA LEU A 319 -3.01 12.78 11.82
C LEU A 319 -2.92 11.88 13.06
N PHE A 320 -3.39 12.37 14.21
CA PHE A 320 -3.36 11.64 15.47
C PHE A 320 -4.66 10.88 15.75
N PHE A 321 -5.65 10.97 14.86
CA PHE A 321 -6.88 10.19 15.00
C PHE A 321 -6.60 8.75 14.58
N THR A 322 -6.60 7.86 15.56
CA THR A 322 -6.37 6.43 15.39
C THR A 322 -7.41 5.65 16.20
N ALA A 323 -7.89 4.53 15.69
CA ALA A 323 -8.68 3.58 16.46
C ALA A 323 -7.86 2.30 16.74
N PRO A 324 -8.14 1.59 17.84
CA PRO A 324 -9.17 1.90 18.84
C PRO A 324 -8.74 2.99 19.85
N ALA A 325 -9.64 3.94 20.11
CA ALA A 325 -9.44 5.03 21.08
C ALA A 325 -10.77 5.55 21.62
N ILE A 326 -10.72 6.20 22.78
CA ILE A 326 -11.84 6.92 23.38
C ILE A 326 -11.74 8.39 22.96
N TYR A 327 -12.80 8.91 22.37
CA TYR A 327 -12.90 10.30 21.93
C TYR A 327 -13.90 11.05 22.81
N LEU A 328 -13.47 12.19 23.36
CA LEU A 328 -14.37 13.14 24.00
C LEU A 328 -14.55 14.34 23.05
N VAL A 329 -15.72 14.45 22.43
CA VAL A 329 -16.12 15.61 21.63
C VAL A 329 -16.71 16.64 22.57
N VAL A 330 -15.90 17.62 22.94
CA VAL A 330 -16.21 18.60 23.97
C VAL A 330 -16.79 19.86 23.34
N TRP A 331 -17.92 20.32 23.87
CA TRP A 331 -18.57 21.55 23.40
C TRP A 331 -19.09 22.41 24.56
N ASN A 332 -19.38 23.67 24.25
CA ASN A 332 -19.90 24.65 25.21
C ASN A 332 -21.36 25.00 24.86
N PRO A 333 -22.34 24.58 25.66
CA PRO A 333 -23.75 24.85 25.40
C PRO A 333 -24.14 26.33 25.41
N ARG A 334 -23.29 27.22 25.95
CA ARG A 334 -23.51 28.67 25.91
C ARG A 334 -23.20 29.29 24.54
N ARG A 335 -22.41 28.60 23.70
CA ARG A 335 -22.11 29.00 22.32
C ARG A 335 -23.04 28.32 21.30
N GLY A 336 -23.74 27.27 21.72
CA GLY A 336 -24.58 26.45 20.85
C GLY A 336 -23.80 25.39 20.07
N PRO A 337 -24.47 24.29 19.63
CA PRO A 337 -23.83 23.15 18.98
C PRO A 337 -23.28 23.48 17.59
N GLU A 338 -23.96 24.34 16.81
CA GLU A 338 -23.53 24.74 15.47
C GLU A 338 -22.20 25.52 15.50
N GLN A 339 -22.06 26.46 16.43
CA GLN A 339 -20.80 27.22 16.60
C GLN A 339 -19.68 26.32 17.12
N CYS A 340 -20.02 25.25 17.86
CA CYS A 340 -19.07 24.26 18.34
C CYS A 340 -18.76 23.16 17.30
N ARG A 341 -19.51 23.09 16.18
CA ARG A 341 -19.33 22.17 15.06
C ARG A 341 -19.18 20.71 15.49
N VAL A 342 -20.04 20.27 16.42
CA VAL A 342 -19.96 18.92 17.03
C VAL A 342 -20.03 17.82 15.96
N ASP A 343 -20.91 17.98 14.98
CA ASP A 343 -21.08 17.05 13.86
C ASP A 343 -19.82 16.99 12.96
N GLU A 344 -19.19 18.13 12.64
CA GLU A 344 -17.94 18.15 11.87
C GLU A 344 -16.81 17.38 12.59
N TRP A 345 -16.71 17.49 13.92
CA TRP A 345 -15.70 16.77 14.70
C TRP A 345 -15.94 15.25 14.66
N ILE A 346 -17.20 14.82 14.81
CA ILE A 346 -17.56 13.40 14.72
C ILE A 346 -17.30 12.88 13.31
N LYS A 347 -17.67 13.64 12.27
CA LYS A 347 -17.35 13.32 10.86
C LYS A 347 -15.85 13.14 10.64
N MET A 348 -15.01 14.06 11.13
CA MET A 348 -13.56 13.94 10.97
C MET A 348 -12.99 12.72 11.70
N ILE A 349 -13.50 12.35 12.87
CA ILE A 349 -13.10 11.11 13.57
C ILE A 349 -13.51 9.90 12.72
N LYS A 350 -14.77 9.83 12.29
CA LYS A 350 -15.31 8.74 11.47
C LYS A 350 -14.46 8.52 10.21
N LEU A 351 -14.25 9.57 9.41
CA LEU A 351 -13.51 9.50 8.15
C LEU A 351 -12.05 9.06 8.31
N ARG A 352 -11.44 9.28 9.48
CA ARG A 352 -10.06 8.86 9.79
C ARG A 352 -9.98 7.45 10.39
N THR A 353 -11.06 6.94 10.97
CA THR A 353 -11.05 5.69 11.76
C THR A 353 -11.85 4.55 11.11
N HIS A 354 -12.46 4.79 9.96
CA HIS A 354 -13.40 3.86 9.32
C HIS A 354 -12.81 2.52 8.86
N ASP A 355 -11.53 2.46 8.41
CA ASP A 355 -10.88 1.18 8.06
C ASP A 355 -10.19 0.52 9.26
N ALA A 356 -10.36 1.05 10.48
CA ALA A 356 -10.11 0.23 11.66
C ALA A 356 -11.15 -0.90 11.61
N GLN A 357 -10.71 -2.15 11.83
CA GLN A 357 -11.54 -3.36 11.70
C GLN A 357 -12.99 -3.17 12.18
N PRO A 358 -13.95 -3.98 11.67
CA PRO A 358 -15.34 -3.94 12.12
C PRO A 358 -15.52 -3.86 13.65
N ASP A 359 -14.61 -4.47 14.41
CA ASP A 359 -14.60 -4.50 15.88
C ASP A 359 -13.75 -3.40 16.55
N ALA A 360 -12.87 -2.71 15.81
CA ALA A 360 -11.95 -1.67 16.29
C ALA A 360 -12.53 -0.25 16.12
N LYS A 361 -13.83 -0.07 16.40
CA LYS A 361 -14.51 1.23 16.28
C LYS A 361 -14.08 2.26 17.34
N PRO A 362 -14.10 3.57 17.03
CA PRO A 362 -13.88 4.61 18.03
C PRO A 362 -15.07 4.71 19.00
N TYR A 363 -14.78 4.99 20.27
CA TYR A 363 -15.81 5.24 21.29
C TYR A 363 -15.99 6.74 21.48
N ILE A 364 -17.05 7.32 20.94
CA ILE A 364 -17.27 8.77 20.97
C ILE A 364 -18.26 9.15 22.08
N PHE A 365 -17.80 10.01 23.00
CA PHE A 365 -18.63 10.67 24.00
C PHE A 365 -18.80 12.14 23.64
N VAL A 366 -20.05 12.61 23.54
CA VAL A 366 -20.34 14.03 23.33
C VAL A 366 -20.52 14.69 24.68
N VAL A 367 -19.59 15.58 25.05
CA VAL A 367 -19.49 16.15 26.39
C VAL A 367 -19.78 17.65 26.37
N ALA A 368 -20.94 18.02 26.92
CA ALA A 368 -21.33 19.39 27.18
C ALA A 368 -20.67 19.89 28.47
N THR A 369 -19.70 20.79 28.34
CA THR A 369 -19.06 21.45 29.49
C THR A 369 -19.88 22.63 30.00
N HIS A 370 -19.55 23.14 31.19
CA HIS A 370 -20.26 24.28 31.79
C HIS A 370 -21.75 23.99 32.02
N GLY A 371 -22.14 22.71 32.07
CA GLY A 371 -23.50 22.26 32.26
C GLY A 371 -23.74 21.91 33.72
N GLY A 372 -24.37 22.81 34.47
CA GLY A 372 -24.74 22.60 35.87
C GLY A 372 -26.26 22.62 36.09
N PRO A 373 -26.78 21.99 37.16
CA PRO A 373 -28.19 22.05 37.50
C PRO A 373 -28.57 23.52 37.76
N LYS A 374 -29.46 24.07 36.90
CA LYS A 374 -30.06 25.43 36.86
C LYS A 374 -29.55 26.40 35.76
N GLU A 375 -28.68 25.99 34.84
CA GLU A 375 -28.35 26.84 33.68
C GLU A 375 -29.34 26.63 32.51
N ARG A 376 -29.75 27.73 31.84
CA ARG A 376 -30.44 27.66 30.53
C ARG A 376 -29.37 27.41 29.48
N LEU A 377 -29.39 26.22 28.89
CA LEU A 377 -28.39 25.76 27.94
C LEU A 377 -29.10 25.41 26.63
N ASP A 378 -28.45 25.65 25.49
CA ASP A 378 -28.93 25.13 24.22
C ASP A 378 -28.85 23.60 24.23
N HIS A 379 -29.86 22.94 23.65
CA HIS A 379 -29.90 21.49 23.51
C HIS A 379 -29.28 21.08 22.18
N ILE A 380 -28.52 19.98 22.18
CA ILE A 380 -28.06 19.33 20.96
C ILE A 380 -29.12 18.32 20.50
N ASP A 381 -29.31 18.20 19.19
CA ASP A 381 -30.22 17.19 18.62
C ASP A 381 -29.55 15.82 18.67
N GLU A 382 -29.70 15.13 19.81
CA GLU A 382 -29.14 13.81 20.03
C GLU A 382 -29.69 12.77 19.06
N GLN A 383 -30.96 12.91 18.65
CA GLN A 383 -31.60 11.97 17.74
C GLN A 383 -31.00 12.08 16.34
N ALA A 384 -30.86 13.30 15.81
CA ALA A 384 -30.24 13.51 14.50
C ALA A 384 -28.80 12.98 14.44
N LEU A 385 -28.01 13.18 15.51
CA LEU A 385 -26.65 12.66 15.59
C LEU A 385 -26.61 11.14 15.67
N ARG A 386 -27.53 10.49 16.40
CA ARG A 386 -27.62 9.03 16.44
C ARG A 386 -28.08 8.44 15.11
N GLU A 387 -28.98 9.11 14.41
CA GLU A 387 -29.40 8.70 13.06
C GLU A 387 -28.27 8.83 12.03
N GLU A 388 -27.38 9.82 12.18
CA GLU A 388 -26.26 10.03 11.26
C GLU A 388 -25.03 9.15 11.56
N PHE A 389 -24.68 8.97 12.84
CA PHE A 389 -23.43 8.31 13.25
C PHE A 389 -23.61 6.95 13.93
N GLY A 390 -24.86 6.53 14.20
CA GLY A 390 -25.17 5.21 14.75
C GLY A 390 -24.47 4.91 16.06
N ASP A 391 -23.91 3.70 16.15
CA ASP A 391 -23.27 3.15 17.34
C ASP A 391 -21.87 3.72 17.63
N LEU A 392 -21.37 4.66 16.82
CA LEU A 392 -20.13 5.39 17.10
C LEU A 392 -20.27 6.28 18.35
N ILE A 393 -21.47 6.82 18.57
CA ILE A 393 -21.77 7.68 19.72
C ILE A 393 -22.26 6.82 20.88
N VAL A 394 -21.40 6.68 21.88
CA VAL A 394 -21.69 5.95 23.12
C VAL A 394 -22.76 6.69 23.93
N GLY A 395 -22.59 8.00 24.12
CA GLY A 395 -23.49 8.79 24.95
C GLY A 395 -23.26 10.29 24.93
N PHE A 396 -24.26 11.01 25.44
CA PHE A 396 -24.26 12.45 25.64
C PHE A 396 -24.19 12.75 27.15
N HIS A 397 -23.28 13.63 27.55
CA HIS A 397 -23.01 13.89 28.96
C HIS A 397 -22.90 15.37 29.25
N HIS A 398 -23.51 15.81 30.35
CA HIS A 398 -23.38 17.16 30.88
C HIS A 398 -22.45 17.17 32.08
N VAL A 399 -21.41 17.99 32.01
CA VAL A 399 -20.41 18.09 33.07
C VAL A 399 -20.08 19.54 33.39
N ASP A 400 -19.69 19.76 34.64
CA ASP A 400 -19.11 21.02 35.08
C ASP A 400 -17.80 20.76 35.82
N SER A 401 -16.69 21.15 35.18
CA SER A 401 -15.34 20.88 35.68
C SER A 401 -15.02 21.60 37.00
N LYS A 402 -15.76 22.66 37.34
CA LYS A 402 -15.53 23.48 38.55
C LYS A 402 -16.26 22.91 39.77
N THR A 403 -17.52 22.53 39.60
CA THR A 403 -18.39 21.95 40.63
C THR A 403 -18.28 20.43 40.71
N LYS A 404 -17.57 19.81 39.75
CA LYS A 404 -17.42 18.37 39.57
C LYS A 404 -18.73 17.63 39.26
N TYR A 405 -19.76 18.34 38.85
CA TYR A 405 -21.05 17.75 38.45
C TYR A 405 -20.88 16.83 37.23
N GLY A 406 -21.50 15.64 37.26
CA GLY A 406 -21.52 14.66 36.16
C GLY A 406 -20.20 13.93 35.88
N LEU A 407 -19.10 14.27 36.58
CA LEU A 407 -17.78 13.69 36.28
C LEU A 407 -17.65 12.23 36.70
N ASP A 408 -18.23 11.81 37.82
CA ASP A 408 -18.11 10.43 38.31
C ASP A 408 -18.81 9.42 37.39
N GLU A 409 -19.99 9.78 36.89
CA GLU A 409 -20.73 9.00 35.90
C GLU A 409 -19.95 8.90 34.58
N LEU A 410 -19.43 10.03 34.08
CA LEU A 410 -18.59 10.04 32.88
C LEU A 410 -17.33 9.19 33.06
N LYS A 411 -16.65 9.26 34.22
CA LYS A 411 -15.49 8.41 34.53
C LYS A 411 -15.82 6.92 34.47
N GLN A 412 -16.97 6.51 35.02
CA GLN A 412 -17.40 5.10 35.00
C GLN A 412 -17.68 4.61 33.59
N LEU A 413 -18.35 5.42 32.75
CA LEU A 413 -18.64 5.06 31.36
C LEU A 413 -17.37 4.99 30.50
N ILE A 414 -16.44 5.91 30.71
CA ILE A 414 -15.10 5.87 30.11
C ILE A 414 -14.38 4.58 30.53
N ALA A 415 -14.44 4.20 31.82
CA ALA A 415 -13.82 2.98 32.33
C ALA A 415 -14.40 1.72 31.68
N HIS A 416 -15.73 1.62 31.63
CA HIS A 416 -16.43 0.50 31.02
C HIS A 416 -16.13 0.37 29.53
N SER A 417 -16.12 1.49 28.79
CA SER A 417 -15.80 1.48 27.36
C SER A 417 -14.32 1.15 27.10
N ALA A 418 -13.41 1.65 27.93
CA ALA A 418 -12.00 1.33 27.85
C ALA A 418 -11.72 -0.17 28.03
N ALA A 419 -12.47 -0.84 28.92
CA ALA A 419 -12.31 -2.25 29.21
C ALA A 419 -12.74 -3.16 28.05
N ASN A 420 -13.61 -2.67 27.17
CA ASN A 420 -14.14 -3.42 26.03
C ASN A 420 -13.38 -3.16 24.72
N ILE A 421 -12.31 -2.36 24.75
CA ILE A 421 -11.47 -2.13 23.56
C ILE A 421 -10.65 -3.40 23.26
N PRO A 422 -10.76 -4.01 22.05
CA PRO A 422 -10.10 -5.28 21.72
C PRO A 422 -8.57 -5.34 21.89
N GLN A 423 -7.90 -4.18 21.90
CA GLN A 423 -6.43 -4.05 22.01
C GLN A 423 -5.98 -3.30 23.29
N ALA A 424 -6.90 -3.01 24.21
CA ALA A 424 -6.54 -2.32 25.46
C ALA A 424 -5.75 -3.23 26.38
N GLU A 425 -6.16 -4.50 26.49
CA GLU A 425 -5.41 -5.56 27.14
C GLU A 425 -4.55 -6.28 26.11
N ARG A 426 -3.23 -6.10 26.19
CA ARG A 426 -2.29 -6.75 25.26
C ARG A 426 -0.99 -7.15 25.96
N THR A 427 -0.33 -8.16 25.41
CA THR A 427 0.90 -8.71 25.99
C THR A 427 2.12 -8.13 25.30
N VAL A 428 3.03 -7.54 26.06
CA VAL A 428 4.28 -6.96 25.53
C VAL A 428 5.50 -7.45 26.31
N PRO A 429 6.70 -7.35 25.73
CA PRO A 429 7.94 -7.63 26.47
C PRO A 429 8.15 -6.69 27.66
N VAL A 430 8.66 -7.20 28.77
CA VAL A 430 8.97 -6.37 29.95
C VAL A 430 10.04 -5.30 29.64
N SER A 431 11.02 -5.63 28.80
CA SER A 431 12.06 -4.69 28.35
C SER A 431 11.47 -3.46 27.65
N TRP A 432 10.43 -3.65 26.84
CA TRP A 432 9.75 -2.57 26.12
C TRP A 432 9.05 -1.63 27.09
N LYS A 433 8.31 -2.17 28.08
CA LYS A 433 7.68 -1.35 29.12
C LYS A 433 8.70 -0.53 29.92
N ARG A 434 9.83 -1.13 30.30
CA ARG A 434 10.92 -0.41 31.00
C ARG A 434 11.49 0.70 30.14
N MET A 435 11.67 0.45 28.85
CA MET A 435 12.17 1.44 27.91
C MET A 435 11.20 2.59 27.68
N LEU A 436 9.89 2.32 27.57
CA LEU A 436 8.85 3.37 27.51
C LEU A 436 8.88 4.25 28.76
N TYR A 437 9.07 3.66 29.94
CA TYR A 437 9.22 4.40 31.18
C TYR A 437 10.49 5.27 31.19
N ALA A 438 11.63 4.71 30.73
CA ALA A 438 12.89 5.44 30.63
C ALA A 438 12.81 6.62 29.66
N ILE A 439 12.17 6.44 28.49
CA ILE A 439 11.92 7.50 27.52
C ILE A 439 11.07 8.61 28.13
N ARG A 440 9.98 8.27 28.84
CA ARG A 440 9.10 9.25 29.50
C ARG A 440 9.86 10.05 30.56
N GLN A 441 10.63 9.37 31.42
CA GLN A 441 11.45 10.06 32.43
C GLN A 441 12.46 11.02 31.80
N ARG A 442 13.13 10.61 30.72
CA ARG A 442 14.06 11.50 30.00
C ARG A 442 13.33 12.63 29.27
N GLY A 443 12.13 12.36 28.78
CA GLY A 443 11.25 13.36 28.18
C GLY A 443 10.90 14.49 29.15
N GLU A 444 10.77 14.23 30.45
CA GLU A 444 10.49 15.29 31.45
C GLU A 444 11.56 16.39 31.44
N THR A 445 12.83 16.03 31.28
CA THR A 445 13.96 16.97 31.26
C THR A 445 14.34 17.43 29.85
N ASP A 446 14.40 16.52 28.88
CA ASP A 446 14.94 16.76 27.55
C ASP A 446 13.85 16.59 26.48
N ALA A 447 13.62 17.61 25.64
CA ALA A 447 12.65 17.51 24.54
C ALA A 447 13.13 16.62 23.38
N TRP A 448 14.43 16.45 23.23
CA TRP A 448 15.08 15.65 22.21
C TRP A 448 16.42 15.12 22.73
N ILE A 449 16.90 14.03 22.14
CA ILE A 449 18.21 13.43 22.40
C ILE A 449 18.88 13.03 21.09
N THR A 450 20.19 12.83 21.14
CA THR A 450 20.93 12.25 20.00
C THR A 450 20.66 10.76 19.88
N TYR A 451 20.82 10.22 18.67
CA TYR A 451 20.65 8.78 18.43
C TYR A 451 21.64 7.93 19.25
N GLU A 452 22.87 8.41 19.49
CA GLU A 452 23.86 7.75 20.34
C GLU A 452 23.40 7.64 21.81
N GLN A 453 22.79 8.71 22.34
CA GLN A 453 22.20 8.68 23.67
C GLN A 453 21.01 7.71 23.74
N PHE A 454 20.21 7.64 22.67
CA PHE A 454 19.11 6.67 22.57
C PHE A 454 19.62 5.22 22.52
N GLN A 455 20.70 4.94 21.79
CA GLN A 455 21.35 3.62 21.77
C GLN A 455 21.88 3.23 23.15
N THR A 456 22.49 4.16 23.88
CA THR A 456 22.96 3.94 25.25
C THR A 456 21.79 3.57 26.17
N LEU A 457 20.67 4.30 26.07
CA LEU A 457 19.45 4.02 26.84
C LEU A 457 18.88 2.63 26.52
N CYS A 458 18.90 2.21 25.25
CA CYS A 458 18.49 0.87 24.84
C CYS A 458 19.39 -0.22 25.42
N GLY A 459 20.71 -0.01 25.40
CA GLY A 459 21.70 -0.93 25.96
C GLY A 459 21.52 -1.15 27.46
N GLU A 460 21.21 -0.08 28.22
CA GLU A 460 20.90 -0.16 29.66
C GLU A 460 19.67 -1.04 29.97
N GLN A 461 18.72 -1.13 29.03
CA GLN A 461 17.51 -1.97 29.16
C GLN A 461 17.66 -3.38 28.55
N SER A 462 18.89 -3.81 28.21
CA SER A 462 19.17 -5.12 27.60
C SER A 462 18.50 -5.34 26.23
N ILE A 463 18.26 -4.27 25.47
CA ILE A 463 17.82 -4.35 24.07
C ILE A 463 19.05 -4.58 23.17
N ASN A 464 18.91 -5.40 22.13
CA ASN A 464 20.02 -5.72 21.23
C ASN A 464 20.43 -4.49 20.40
N LEU A 465 21.71 -4.09 20.48
CA LEU A 465 22.26 -2.93 19.77
C LEU A 465 22.12 -3.02 18.25
N THR A 466 22.14 -4.23 17.68
CA THR A 466 21.98 -4.42 16.22
C THR A 466 20.58 -4.07 15.72
N LEU A 467 19.57 -4.09 16.60
CA LEU A 467 18.16 -3.88 16.26
C LEU A 467 17.58 -2.60 16.89
N VAL A 468 18.43 -1.75 17.49
CA VAL A 468 17.98 -0.44 18.04
C VAL A 468 17.32 0.43 16.98
N LYS A 469 17.79 0.37 15.72
CA LYS A 469 17.16 1.07 14.59
C LYS A 469 15.72 0.62 14.37
N THR A 470 15.51 -0.69 14.38
CA THR A 470 14.20 -1.33 14.26
C THR A 470 13.29 -0.94 15.41
N TYR A 471 13.81 -1.00 16.64
CA TYR A 471 13.09 -0.60 17.83
C TYR A 471 12.70 0.89 17.83
N ALA A 472 13.58 1.77 17.38
CA ALA A 472 13.28 3.19 17.21
C ALA A 472 12.17 3.43 16.18
N ALA A 473 12.19 2.70 15.07
CA ALA A 473 11.15 2.77 14.04
C ALA A 473 9.79 2.30 14.57
N ILE A 474 9.77 1.22 15.36
CA ILE A 474 8.55 0.73 16.03
C ILE A 474 7.99 1.79 16.99
N LEU A 475 8.84 2.36 17.85
CA LEU A 475 8.39 3.41 18.78
C LEU A 475 7.92 4.69 18.08
N ASN A 476 8.52 5.01 16.93
CA ASN A 476 8.09 6.11 16.07
C ASN A 476 6.69 5.84 15.49
N GLU A 477 6.44 4.63 14.99
CA GLU A 477 5.14 4.22 14.46
C GLU A 477 4.05 4.21 15.54
N LEU A 478 4.39 3.79 16.75
CA LEU A 478 3.50 3.86 17.91
C LEU A 478 3.27 5.29 18.44
N GLY A 479 4.06 6.27 17.99
CA GLY A 479 3.94 7.68 18.36
C GLY A 479 4.52 8.02 19.74
N TYR A 480 5.39 7.18 20.30
CA TYR A 480 6.06 7.45 21.58
C TYR A 480 7.25 8.41 21.43
N LEU A 481 7.84 8.48 20.24
CA LEU A 481 8.92 9.39 19.87
C LEU A 481 8.81 9.72 18.38
N ILE A 482 9.60 10.67 17.88
CA ILE A 482 9.74 10.91 16.45
C ILE A 482 11.19 10.69 16.03
N HIS A 483 11.42 9.80 15.07
CA HIS A 483 12.74 9.48 14.55
C HIS A 483 12.68 8.91 13.13
N TYR A 484 13.54 9.43 12.24
CA TYR A 484 13.62 9.02 10.84
C TYR A 484 15.03 8.49 10.53
N SER A 485 15.19 7.17 10.59
CA SER A 485 16.51 6.53 10.55
C SER A 485 17.16 6.47 9.15
N THR A 486 16.39 6.70 8.09
CA THR A 486 16.87 6.71 6.70
C THR A 486 17.17 8.11 6.19
N ASP A 487 16.74 9.16 6.88
CA ASP A 487 16.87 10.53 6.42
C ASP A 487 18.23 11.12 6.85
N PRO A 488 19.08 11.61 5.93
CA PRO A 488 20.42 12.09 6.26
C PRO A 488 20.48 13.21 7.29
N VAL A 489 19.43 14.04 7.39
CA VAL A 489 19.36 15.18 8.31
C VAL A 489 18.74 14.77 9.65
N LEU A 490 17.77 13.85 9.63
CA LEU A 490 16.99 13.48 10.82
C LEU A 490 17.53 12.24 11.55
N LYS A 491 18.38 11.44 10.91
CA LYS A 491 18.90 10.16 11.46
C LYS A 491 19.64 10.28 12.79
N ASP A 492 20.18 11.45 13.12
CA ASP A 492 20.98 11.62 14.35
C ASP A 492 20.15 12.21 15.51
N THR A 493 18.90 12.59 15.25
CA THR A 493 18.00 13.24 16.22
C THR A 493 16.81 12.35 16.56
N VAL A 494 16.49 12.24 17.85
CA VAL A 494 15.31 11.56 18.37
C VAL A 494 14.51 12.56 19.20
N ILE A 495 13.30 12.90 18.75
CA ILE A 495 12.42 13.83 19.47
C ILE A 495 11.57 13.03 20.46
N LEU A 496 11.67 13.37 21.74
CA LEU A 496 10.93 12.69 22.82
C LEU A 496 9.59 13.36 23.13
N LYS A 497 9.46 14.66 22.81
CA LYS A 497 8.25 15.46 23.04
C LYS A 497 7.62 15.93 21.71
N PRO A 498 6.62 15.22 21.16
CA PRO A 498 5.92 15.65 19.94
C PRO A 498 5.26 17.04 20.02
N GLU A 499 4.89 17.51 21.22
CA GLU A 499 4.32 18.85 21.43
C GLU A 499 5.32 19.95 21.13
N TRP A 500 6.58 19.71 21.47
CA TRP A 500 7.68 20.64 21.24
C TRP A 500 7.80 20.91 19.73
N LEU A 501 7.69 19.88 18.89
CA LEU A 501 7.62 20.05 17.44
C LEU A 501 6.36 20.81 16.99
N SER A 502 5.20 20.44 17.53
CA SER A 502 3.92 21.06 17.18
C SER A 502 3.92 22.57 17.45
N LYS A 503 4.58 22.99 18.54
CA LYS A 503 4.75 24.39 18.92
C LYS A 503 5.68 25.13 17.95
N ALA A 504 6.79 24.52 17.52
CA ALA A 504 7.68 25.10 16.51
C ALA A 504 6.96 25.38 15.18
N ILE A 505 6.14 24.43 14.70
CA ILE A 505 5.34 24.57 13.48
C ILE A 505 4.29 25.69 13.64
N SER A 506 3.69 25.78 14.84
CA SER A 506 2.68 26.80 15.13
C SER A 506 3.18 28.24 14.97
N PHE A 507 4.47 28.49 15.24
CA PHE A 507 5.08 29.80 15.09
C PHE A 507 5.17 30.20 13.62
N VAL A 508 5.46 29.25 12.74
CA VAL A 508 5.51 29.47 11.28
C VAL A 508 4.11 29.76 10.72
N LEU A 509 3.11 28.95 11.12
CA LEU A 509 1.74 29.10 10.61
C LEU A 509 1.06 30.40 11.07
N LYS A 510 1.48 30.97 12.19
CA LYS A 510 0.92 32.22 12.73
C LYS A 510 1.55 33.48 12.15
N ASP A 511 2.80 33.42 11.69
CA ASP A 511 3.55 34.58 11.23
C ASP A 511 2.83 35.34 10.11
N GLU A 512 2.70 36.67 10.27
CA GLU A 512 2.00 37.53 9.31
C GLU A 512 2.82 37.72 8.04
N GLN A 513 4.15 37.82 8.13
CA GLN A 513 5.02 38.03 6.97
C GLN A 513 4.99 36.82 6.03
N VAL A 514 4.96 35.59 6.56
CA VAL A 514 4.80 34.38 5.74
C VAL A 514 3.44 34.37 5.02
N LYS A 515 2.37 34.84 5.67
CA LYS A 515 1.03 34.93 5.06
C LYS A 515 0.98 35.99 3.96
N GLU A 516 1.58 37.15 4.20
CA GLU A 516 1.67 38.24 3.22
C GLU A 516 2.49 37.83 1.99
N ASN A 517 3.52 37.01 2.18
CA ASN A 517 4.34 36.44 1.12
C ASN A 517 3.75 35.16 0.49
N ASN A 518 2.44 34.91 0.64
CA ASN A 518 1.73 33.78 0.04
C ASN A 518 2.36 32.41 0.38
N GLY A 519 2.88 32.27 1.59
CA GLY A 519 3.51 31.05 2.09
C GLY A 519 5.01 30.94 1.82
N LEU A 520 5.63 31.85 1.06
CA LEU A 520 7.08 31.84 0.84
C LEU A 520 7.82 32.36 2.07
N VAL A 521 8.82 31.60 2.51
CA VAL A 521 9.65 31.96 3.66
C VAL A 521 11.11 31.61 3.44
N ARG A 522 12.01 32.56 3.74
CA ARG A 522 13.46 32.33 3.76
C ARG A 522 13.86 31.58 5.02
N HIS A 523 14.86 30.71 4.93
CA HIS A 523 15.39 29.95 6.07
C HIS A 523 15.92 30.86 7.19
N SER A 524 16.37 32.07 6.87
CA SER A 524 16.75 33.09 7.87
C SER A 524 15.55 33.52 8.73
N ARG A 525 14.40 33.80 8.11
CA ARG A 525 13.18 34.17 8.82
C ARG A 525 12.65 33.03 9.69
N LEU A 526 12.69 31.80 9.19
CA LEU A 526 12.37 30.62 10.01
C LEU A 526 13.27 30.53 11.24
N SER A 527 14.57 30.81 11.06
CA SER A 527 15.53 30.82 12.17
C SER A 527 15.24 31.91 13.19
N GLU A 528 14.83 33.10 12.76
CA GLU A 528 14.38 34.18 13.66
C GLU A 528 13.12 33.80 14.45
N LEU A 529 12.16 33.12 13.82
CA LEU A 529 10.91 32.71 14.47
C LEU A 529 11.14 31.67 15.58
N TRP A 530 12.08 30.76 15.35
CA TRP A 530 12.43 29.69 16.27
C TRP A 530 13.40 30.14 17.36
N ASP A 531 14.34 31.03 17.06
CA ASP A 531 15.37 31.49 18.00
C ASP A 531 15.07 32.87 18.63
N ASP A 532 13.79 33.26 18.72
CA ASP A 532 13.37 34.56 19.26
C ASP A 532 13.68 34.69 20.77
N PRO A 533 14.53 35.66 21.20
CA PRO A 533 14.86 35.87 22.61
C PRO A 533 13.66 36.16 23.52
N ALA A 534 12.55 36.67 22.97
CA ALA A 534 11.34 36.98 23.74
C ALA A 534 10.58 35.73 24.24
N ARG A 535 10.94 34.53 23.76
CA ARG A 535 10.23 33.27 24.03
C ARG A 535 10.72 32.51 25.27
N GLY A 536 11.83 32.90 25.89
CA GLY A 536 12.34 32.23 27.09
C GLY A 536 12.63 30.74 26.87
N GLU A 537 11.93 29.87 27.60
CA GLU A 537 12.06 28.40 27.53
C GLU A 537 11.54 27.79 26.21
N ASP A 538 10.74 28.53 25.44
CA ASP A 538 10.20 28.10 24.14
C ASP A 538 11.11 28.46 22.96
N ARG A 539 12.37 28.78 23.24
CA ARG A 539 13.39 29.12 22.25
C ARG A 539 14.07 27.87 21.71
N TYR A 540 14.26 27.81 20.40
CA TYR A 540 14.87 26.67 19.72
C TYR A 540 16.30 26.98 19.28
N PRO A 541 17.28 26.12 19.61
CA PRO A 541 18.66 26.32 19.19
C PRO A 541 18.87 26.30 17.66
N PRO A 542 19.77 27.14 17.11
CA PRO A 542 20.03 27.21 15.67
C PRO A 542 20.42 25.91 14.98
N HIS A 543 21.10 24.99 15.68
CA HIS A 543 21.52 23.70 15.11
C HIS A 543 20.34 22.76 14.84
N LEU A 544 19.16 23.00 15.44
CA LEU A 544 17.94 22.20 15.23
C LEU A 544 17.05 22.76 14.11
N HIS A 545 17.33 23.98 13.62
CA HIS A 545 16.51 24.58 12.56
C HIS A 545 16.46 23.74 11.27
N PRO A 546 17.56 23.11 10.80
CA PRO A 546 17.49 22.19 9.65
C PRO A 546 16.59 20.98 9.90
N VAL A 547 16.62 20.45 11.13
CA VAL A 547 15.78 19.31 11.55
C VAL A 547 14.30 19.68 11.42
N PHE A 548 13.89 20.86 11.91
CA PHE A 548 12.50 21.31 11.80
C PHE A 548 12.03 21.52 10.36
N ARG A 549 12.87 22.13 9.51
CA ARG A 549 12.54 22.27 8.09
C ARG A 549 12.28 20.91 7.45
N LYS A 550 13.17 19.94 7.72
CA LYS A 550 13.05 18.61 7.15
C LYS A 550 11.84 17.85 7.67
N LEU A 551 11.49 18.02 8.94
CA LEU A 551 10.26 17.47 9.52
C LEU A 551 9.00 18.06 8.88
N MET A 552 8.99 19.36 8.60
CA MET A 552 7.87 20.01 7.91
C MET A 552 7.70 19.49 6.48
N GLU A 553 8.81 19.22 5.77
CA GLU A 553 8.79 18.56 4.46
C GLU A 553 8.22 17.14 4.55
N ARG A 554 8.69 16.34 5.52
CA ARG A 554 8.18 14.97 5.77
C ARG A 554 6.70 14.92 6.16
N CYS A 555 6.19 15.96 6.82
CA CYS A 555 4.78 16.05 7.23
C CYS A 555 3.84 16.55 6.11
N ASP A 556 4.33 16.70 4.87
CA ASP A 556 3.62 17.30 3.73
C ASP A 556 3.11 18.73 4.02
N LEU A 557 3.87 19.52 4.80
CA LEU A 557 3.52 20.93 5.11
C LEU A 557 4.26 21.93 4.23
N SER A 558 5.45 21.56 3.75
CA SER A 558 6.31 22.45 2.99
C SER A 558 7.19 21.71 1.99
N TYR A 559 7.73 22.43 1.01
CA TYR A 559 8.81 21.94 0.14
C TYR A 559 9.75 23.08 -0.24
N GLN A 560 10.99 22.76 -0.59
CA GLN A 560 11.98 23.73 -1.03
C GLN A 560 11.70 24.21 -2.46
N VAL A 561 11.80 25.51 -2.72
CA VAL A 561 11.51 26.11 -4.04
C VAL A 561 12.78 26.62 -4.72
N GLU A 562 12.85 26.50 -6.04
CA GLU A 562 13.88 27.12 -6.86
C GLU A 562 13.48 28.56 -7.25
N LEU A 563 14.43 29.49 -7.10
CA LEU A 563 14.27 30.89 -7.49
C LEU A 563 15.36 31.29 -8.50
N PRO A 564 15.13 32.27 -9.39
CA PRO A 564 16.07 32.63 -10.46
C PRO A 564 17.39 33.26 -10.02
N GLU A 565 17.48 33.76 -8.78
CA GLU A 565 18.66 34.49 -8.28
C GLU A 565 19.69 33.53 -7.66
N ALA A 566 20.99 33.78 -7.88
CA ALA A 566 22.10 32.90 -7.49
C ALA A 566 22.24 32.59 -5.98
N ASP A 567 21.47 33.26 -5.10
CA ASP A 567 21.39 33.01 -3.66
C ASP A 567 20.21 32.06 -3.28
N ALA A 568 19.73 31.24 -4.22
CA ALA A 568 18.47 30.48 -4.14
C ALA A 568 18.34 29.27 -3.18
N PRO A 569 19.35 28.62 -2.56
CA PRO A 569 19.10 27.35 -1.88
C PRO A 569 18.38 27.47 -0.51
N THR A 570 17.80 28.63 -0.15
CA THR A 570 17.32 28.90 1.21
C THR A 570 15.86 29.37 1.31
N THR A 571 15.00 29.08 0.34
CA THR A 571 13.56 29.44 0.40
C THR A 571 12.67 28.21 0.35
N THR A 572 11.63 28.21 1.18
CA THR A 572 10.66 27.11 1.34
C THR A 572 9.25 27.66 1.19
N LEU A 573 8.36 26.90 0.56
CA LEU A 573 6.92 27.21 0.52
C LEU A 573 6.19 26.47 1.64
N ILE A 574 5.36 27.19 2.40
CA ILE A 574 4.42 26.62 3.37
C ILE A 574 3.06 26.46 2.67
N ALA A 575 2.74 25.23 2.27
CA ALA A 575 1.61 24.97 1.37
C ALA A 575 0.23 25.30 1.99
N GLN A 576 0.10 25.29 3.32
CA GLN A 576 -1.15 25.71 3.99
C GLN A 576 -1.44 27.21 3.90
N LEU A 577 -0.41 28.02 3.58
CA LEU A 577 -0.47 29.48 3.54
C LEU A 577 -0.49 30.04 2.10
N VAL A 578 -0.72 29.18 1.10
CA VAL A 578 -0.93 29.60 -0.29
C VAL A 578 -2.16 30.53 -0.43
N PRO A 579 -2.23 31.34 -1.50
CA PRO A 579 -3.33 32.28 -1.72
C PRO A 579 -4.70 31.60 -1.67
N SER A 580 -5.70 32.29 -1.12
CA SER A 580 -7.07 31.77 -1.10
C SER A 580 -7.78 31.93 -2.45
N LYS A 581 -7.40 32.95 -3.21
CA LYS A 581 -8.00 33.29 -4.51
C LYS A 581 -7.18 32.64 -5.64
N ARG A 582 -7.87 32.10 -6.64
CA ARG A 582 -7.27 31.69 -7.92
C ARG A 582 -6.52 32.88 -8.57
N PRO A 583 -5.32 32.69 -9.14
CA PRO A 583 -4.63 33.73 -9.90
C PRO A 583 -5.50 34.28 -11.03
N ASP A 584 -5.45 35.58 -11.31
CA ASP A 584 -6.30 36.23 -12.34
C ASP A 584 -5.79 35.99 -13.77
N ASP A 585 -4.50 35.66 -13.95
CA ASP A 585 -3.80 35.47 -15.23
C ASP A 585 -3.69 34.01 -15.70
N TRP A 586 -4.28 33.06 -14.95
CA TRP A 586 -4.14 31.62 -15.17
C TRP A 586 -4.53 31.14 -16.58
N GLU A 587 -5.45 31.82 -17.26
CA GLU A 587 -5.91 31.45 -18.60
C GLU A 587 -4.79 31.52 -19.65
N GLN A 588 -3.81 32.42 -19.45
CA GLN A 588 -2.66 32.54 -20.34
C GLN A 588 -1.78 31.29 -20.31
N ASP A 589 -1.70 30.66 -19.13
CA ASP A 589 -0.96 29.43 -18.89
C ASP A 589 -1.79 28.17 -19.23
N TRP A 590 -3.09 28.33 -19.50
CA TRP A 590 -4.05 27.25 -19.78
C TRP A 590 -4.65 27.35 -21.19
N VAL A 591 -3.80 27.26 -22.21
CA VAL A 591 -4.19 27.28 -23.64
C VAL A 591 -4.02 25.89 -24.26
N LEU A 592 -4.99 25.44 -25.04
CA LEU A 592 -4.91 24.18 -25.81
C LEU A 592 -4.00 24.37 -27.02
N LYS A 593 -2.89 23.63 -27.11
CA LYS A 593 -1.98 23.73 -28.26
C LYS A 593 -2.51 22.92 -29.46
N PRO A 594 -2.13 23.25 -30.70
CA PRO A 594 -2.52 22.48 -31.87
C PRO A 594 -2.06 21.02 -31.78
N GLY A 595 -3.00 20.07 -31.87
CA GLY A 595 -2.73 18.62 -31.74
C GLY A 595 -2.96 18.06 -30.34
N ASP A 596 -3.18 18.91 -29.33
CA ASP A 596 -3.56 18.46 -27.99
C ASP A 596 -5.05 18.10 -27.94
N THR A 597 -5.36 17.13 -27.10
CA THR A 597 -6.71 16.79 -26.66
C THR A 597 -6.86 17.14 -25.18
N GLU A 598 -8.09 17.47 -24.78
CA GLU A 598 -8.44 17.71 -23.38
C GLU A 598 -9.18 16.49 -22.84
N CYS A 599 -8.78 16.02 -21.66
CA CYS A 599 -9.47 14.97 -20.94
C CYS A 599 -9.67 15.40 -19.49
N THR A 600 -10.89 15.20 -18.98
CA THR A 600 -11.24 15.52 -17.60
C THR A 600 -11.78 14.28 -16.91
N GLN A 601 -11.30 14.03 -15.70
CA GLN A 601 -11.92 13.12 -14.76
C GLN A 601 -12.25 13.88 -13.47
N ILE A 602 -13.32 13.45 -12.81
CA ILE A 602 -13.80 14.04 -11.58
C ILE A 602 -13.74 12.96 -10.51
N CYS A 603 -12.88 13.17 -9.52
CA CYS A 603 -12.82 12.34 -8.33
C CYS A 603 -13.84 12.87 -7.32
N ARG A 604 -14.95 12.14 -7.19
CA ARG A 604 -16.01 12.42 -6.24
C ARG A 604 -15.76 11.68 -4.94
N LEU A 605 -15.75 12.42 -3.84
CA LEU A 605 -15.45 11.88 -2.53
C LEU A 605 -16.75 11.51 -1.80
N LEU A 606 -16.90 10.23 -1.48
CA LEU A 606 -18.08 9.68 -0.81
C LEU A 606 -17.71 9.09 0.55
N ASP A 607 -18.59 9.19 1.55
CA ASP A 607 -18.49 8.40 2.78
C ASP A 607 -18.81 6.94 2.45
N LYS A 608 -17.91 6.01 2.80
CA LYS A 608 -18.03 4.58 2.46
C LYS A 608 -19.33 3.92 2.90
N GLU A 609 -19.89 4.30 4.06
CA GLU A 609 -21.12 3.70 4.59
C GLU A 609 -22.38 4.34 4.05
N SER A 610 -22.43 5.67 4.08
CA SER A 610 -23.65 6.43 3.78
C SER A 610 -23.79 6.78 2.30
N GLY A 611 -22.71 6.70 1.52
CA GLY A 611 -22.66 7.14 0.13
C GLY A 611 -22.87 8.64 -0.05
N ARG A 612 -22.77 9.44 1.02
CA ARG A 612 -22.95 10.90 0.98
C ARG A 612 -21.66 11.59 0.56
N LEU A 613 -21.80 12.75 -0.08
CA LEU A 613 -20.67 13.61 -0.45
C LEU A 613 -19.93 14.11 0.80
N VAL A 614 -18.60 14.02 0.77
CA VAL A 614 -17.71 14.45 1.86
C VAL A 614 -16.54 15.28 1.33
N GLU A 615 -15.94 16.10 2.19
CA GLU A 615 -14.77 16.91 1.84
C GLU A 615 -13.50 16.35 2.50
N ALA A 616 -12.44 16.13 1.71
CA ALA A 616 -11.12 15.75 2.23
C ALA A 616 -10.35 17.00 2.68
N LYS A 617 -10.70 17.54 3.85
CA LYS A 617 -10.14 18.79 4.38
C LYS A 617 -8.61 18.74 4.47
N GLY A 618 -7.95 19.47 3.57
CA GLY A 618 -6.49 19.58 3.51
C GLY A 618 -5.82 18.72 2.45
N LEU A 619 -6.61 18.10 1.57
CA LEU A 619 -6.11 17.39 0.40
C LEU A 619 -5.26 18.29 -0.50
N MET A 620 -5.73 19.51 -0.79
CA MET A 620 -5.08 20.39 -1.78
C MET A 620 -3.64 20.79 -1.41
N TYR A 621 -3.37 21.20 -0.17
CA TYR A 621 -2.01 21.56 0.21
C TYR A 621 -1.07 20.35 0.19
N ARG A 622 -1.57 19.14 0.48
CA ARG A 622 -0.79 17.89 0.35
C ARG A 622 -0.49 17.59 -1.11
N LEU A 623 -1.46 17.77 -2.01
CA LEU A 623 -1.25 17.63 -3.45
C LEU A 623 -0.20 18.63 -3.95
N ILE A 624 -0.24 19.89 -3.50
CA ILE A 624 0.78 20.90 -3.83
C ILE A 624 2.18 20.43 -3.42
N VAL A 625 2.35 19.90 -2.19
CA VAL A 625 3.65 19.42 -1.71
C VAL A 625 4.10 18.14 -2.41
N ARG A 626 3.17 17.22 -2.70
CA ARG A 626 3.50 15.90 -3.29
C ARG A 626 3.73 15.97 -4.79
N LEU A 627 3.01 16.83 -5.49
CA LEU A 627 3.09 17.01 -6.94
C LEU A 627 4.02 18.15 -7.35
N HIS A 628 4.79 18.74 -6.41
CA HIS A 628 5.65 19.89 -6.70
C HIS A 628 6.69 19.64 -7.81
N ARG A 629 7.11 18.38 -8.01
CA ARG A 629 7.99 17.97 -9.12
C ARG A 629 7.39 18.22 -10.50
N TYR A 630 6.07 18.24 -10.57
CA TYR A 630 5.29 18.57 -11.76
C TYR A 630 4.78 20.01 -11.72
N SER A 631 5.16 20.85 -10.74
CA SER A 631 4.66 22.23 -10.71
C SER A 631 5.02 22.97 -11.98
N LEU A 632 4.05 23.73 -12.52
CA LEU A 632 4.31 24.62 -13.65
C LEU A 632 5.49 25.54 -13.32
N GLY A 633 6.46 25.61 -14.23
CA GLY A 633 7.65 26.44 -14.02
C GLY A 633 8.52 26.00 -12.84
N ARG A 634 8.68 24.70 -12.61
CA ARG A 634 9.47 24.10 -11.50
C ARG A 634 10.84 24.74 -11.22
N HIS A 635 11.50 25.30 -12.23
CA HIS A 635 12.81 25.97 -12.09
C HIS A 635 12.73 27.44 -11.65
N ASN A 636 11.52 27.97 -11.51
CA ASN A 636 11.24 29.33 -11.08
C ASN A 636 9.83 29.40 -10.48
N TYR A 637 9.75 29.40 -9.15
CA TYR A 637 8.49 29.45 -8.42
C TYR A 637 7.54 30.58 -8.85
N TYR A 638 8.04 31.72 -9.33
CA TYR A 638 7.17 32.82 -9.78
C TYR A 638 6.31 32.47 -11.01
N LEU A 639 6.68 31.42 -11.74
CA LEU A 639 5.89 30.85 -12.83
C LEU A 639 4.90 29.78 -12.36
N SER A 640 5.04 29.29 -11.13
CA SER A 640 4.13 28.31 -10.56
C SER A 640 2.78 28.94 -10.21
N ARG A 641 1.73 28.11 -10.23
CA ARG A 641 0.34 28.54 -10.01
C ARG A 641 -0.34 27.58 -9.01
N HIS A 642 -0.53 28.06 -7.78
CA HIS A 642 -1.13 27.32 -6.68
C HIS A 642 -2.04 28.23 -5.84
N TRP A 643 -3.16 27.70 -5.36
CA TRP A 643 -4.07 28.37 -4.42
C TRP A 643 -4.75 27.33 -3.53
N LYS A 644 -5.53 27.77 -2.54
CA LYS A 644 -6.12 26.88 -1.52
C LYS A 644 -7.01 25.76 -2.06
N SER A 645 -7.55 25.91 -3.27
CA SER A 645 -8.44 24.94 -3.89
C SER A 645 -7.97 24.46 -5.27
N GLY A 646 -6.70 24.68 -5.65
CA GLY A 646 -6.20 24.15 -6.92
C GLY A 646 -4.74 24.45 -7.24
N LEU A 647 -4.26 23.80 -8.29
CA LEU A 647 -2.89 23.91 -8.80
C LEU A 647 -2.79 23.58 -10.29
N MET A 648 -1.73 24.09 -10.92
CA MET A 648 -1.35 23.75 -12.30
C MET A 648 -0.03 22.99 -12.35
N LEU A 649 0.00 21.96 -13.19
CA LEU A 649 1.14 21.06 -13.35
C LEU A 649 1.58 20.95 -14.82
N ASP A 650 2.83 20.54 -15.02
CA ASP A 650 3.51 20.27 -16.28
C ASP A 650 4.34 18.98 -16.12
N ASP A 651 4.12 18.00 -17.01
CA ASP A 651 4.81 16.70 -16.98
C ASP A 651 6.21 16.73 -17.64
N GLY A 652 6.62 17.85 -18.23
CA GLY A 652 7.87 18.00 -18.99
C GLY A 652 7.81 17.46 -20.42
N PHE A 653 6.71 16.79 -20.80
CA PHE A 653 6.43 16.25 -22.14
C PHE A 653 5.35 17.07 -22.88
N ASN A 654 5.15 18.33 -22.47
CA ASN A 654 4.12 19.24 -22.96
C ASN A 654 2.68 18.86 -22.55
N GLY A 655 2.51 17.96 -21.58
CA GLY A 655 1.24 17.72 -20.91
C GLY A 655 1.04 18.70 -19.77
N ARG A 656 -0.07 19.44 -19.80
CA ARG A 656 -0.46 20.36 -18.72
C ARG A 656 -1.64 19.79 -17.98
N ALA A 657 -1.59 19.80 -16.64
CA ALA A 657 -2.72 19.45 -15.82
C ALA A 657 -3.22 20.63 -14.99
N PHE A 658 -4.53 20.67 -14.81
CA PHE A 658 -5.25 21.62 -13.99
C PHE A 658 -6.09 20.83 -12.99
N ILE A 659 -5.76 20.97 -11.71
CA ILE A 659 -6.45 20.28 -10.61
C ILE A 659 -7.17 21.33 -9.78
N GLU A 660 -8.46 21.11 -9.54
CA GLU A 660 -9.29 22.02 -8.75
C GLU A 660 -10.33 21.29 -7.89
N GLU A 661 -10.43 21.70 -6.64
CA GLU A 661 -11.42 21.24 -5.68
C GLU A 661 -12.65 22.16 -5.72
N ILE A 662 -13.82 21.59 -6.05
CA ILE A 662 -15.11 22.30 -6.10
C ILE A 662 -16.12 21.52 -5.26
N GLY A 663 -16.32 21.96 -4.02
CA GLY A 663 -17.13 21.21 -3.05
C GLY A 663 -16.45 19.89 -2.70
N SER A 664 -17.18 18.78 -2.86
CA SER A 664 -16.68 17.41 -2.62
C SER A 664 -16.05 16.73 -3.84
N ASP A 665 -15.99 17.44 -4.98
CA ASP A 665 -15.48 16.92 -6.24
C ASP A 665 -14.10 17.53 -6.53
N VAL A 666 -13.12 16.68 -6.85
CA VAL A 666 -11.80 17.09 -7.33
C VAL A 666 -11.74 16.90 -8.83
N TYR A 667 -11.68 18.00 -9.57
CA TYR A 667 -11.57 18.03 -11.02
C TYR A 667 -10.10 17.89 -11.40
N VAL A 668 -9.80 16.92 -12.25
CA VAL A 668 -8.48 16.71 -12.84
C VAL A 668 -8.64 16.83 -14.35
N THR A 669 -8.13 17.90 -14.93
CA THR A 669 -8.15 18.12 -16.38
C THR A 669 -6.74 18.11 -16.91
N VAL A 670 -6.47 17.33 -17.95
CA VAL A 670 -5.18 17.25 -18.62
C VAL A 670 -5.34 17.64 -20.08
N ARG A 671 -4.44 18.50 -20.55
CA ARG A 671 -4.28 18.90 -21.95
C ARG A 671 -2.93 18.43 -22.44
N ALA A 672 -2.94 17.51 -23.38
CA ALA A 672 -1.74 16.96 -24.00
C ALA A 672 -2.10 16.31 -25.34
N ALA A 673 -1.11 15.99 -26.16
CA ALA A 673 -1.33 15.11 -27.32
C ALA A 673 -1.94 13.76 -26.90
N TYR A 674 -1.52 13.21 -25.75
CA TYR A 674 -2.07 12.01 -25.14
C TYR A 674 -2.26 12.20 -23.63
N PRO A 675 -3.41 12.75 -23.19
CA PRO A 675 -3.63 13.15 -21.80
C PRO A 675 -3.89 11.99 -20.84
N SER A 676 -4.21 10.79 -21.36
CA SER A 676 -4.73 9.69 -20.54
C SER A 676 -3.73 9.12 -19.53
N GLY A 677 -2.44 9.01 -19.89
CA GLY A 677 -1.40 8.51 -18.99
C GLY A 677 -1.18 9.45 -17.79
N PHE A 678 -0.94 10.74 -18.06
CA PHE A 678 -0.76 11.73 -16.99
C PHE A 678 -2.03 11.93 -16.16
N LEU A 679 -3.21 11.89 -16.78
CA LEU A 679 -4.50 11.92 -16.08
C LEU A 679 -4.67 10.71 -15.16
N GLY A 680 -4.40 9.51 -15.66
CA GLY A 680 -4.47 8.27 -14.90
C GLY A 680 -3.53 8.28 -13.70
N TYR A 681 -2.30 8.77 -13.88
CA TYR A 681 -1.32 8.96 -12.80
C TYR A 681 -1.84 9.91 -11.72
N LEU A 682 -2.31 11.11 -12.10
CA LEU A 682 -2.80 12.11 -11.15
C LEU A 682 -4.04 11.60 -10.39
N CYS A 683 -4.97 10.94 -11.08
CA CYS A 683 -6.15 10.35 -10.46
C CYS A 683 -5.79 9.20 -9.51
N ALA A 684 -4.82 8.35 -9.87
CA ALA A 684 -4.34 7.28 -8.99
C ALA A 684 -3.67 7.83 -7.72
N ASP A 685 -2.82 8.86 -7.87
CA ASP A 685 -2.18 9.54 -6.73
C ASP A 685 -3.21 10.18 -5.80
N ILE A 686 -4.23 10.85 -6.36
CA ILE A 686 -5.34 11.43 -5.57
C ILE A 686 -6.12 10.33 -4.85
N HIS A 687 -6.47 9.26 -5.56
CA HIS A 687 -7.22 8.13 -5.01
C HIS A 687 -6.45 7.48 -3.84
N TRP A 688 -5.17 7.17 -4.03
CA TRP A 688 -4.30 6.63 -2.98
C TRP A 688 -4.16 7.60 -1.80
N LEU A 689 -3.93 8.89 -2.07
CA LEU A 689 -3.77 9.90 -1.02
C LEU A 689 -5.04 10.04 -0.17
N VAL A 690 -6.20 10.03 -0.82
CA VAL A 690 -7.49 10.08 -0.13
C VAL A 690 -7.69 8.84 0.73
N GLN A 691 -7.48 7.63 0.21
CA GLN A 691 -7.66 6.40 0.99
C GLN A 691 -6.65 6.26 2.14
N PHE A 692 -5.39 6.64 1.91
CA PHE A 692 -4.34 6.55 2.92
C PHE A 692 -4.59 7.51 4.09
N PHE A 693 -4.96 8.77 3.80
CA PHE A 693 -5.22 9.74 4.85
C PHE A 693 -6.65 9.62 5.38
N TRP A 694 -7.66 9.38 4.57
CA TRP A 694 -9.05 9.24 5.02
C TRP A 694 -9.61 7.90 4.58
N PRO A 695 -9.30 6.83 5.35
CA PRO A 695 -9.76 5.50 5.01
C PRO A 695 -11.29 5.40 4.90
N GLY A 696 -12.04 6.28 5.57
CA GLY A 696 -13.50 6.34 5.46
C GLY A 696 -14.08 7.00 4.21
N ILE A 697 -13.23 7.53 3.34
CA ILE A 697 -13.64 8.12 2.07
C ILE A 697 -13.46 7.07 0.96
N ASP A 698 -14.50 6.89 0.16
CA ASP A 698 -14.51 6.17 -1.11
C ASP A 698 -14.39 7.17 -2.27
N PRO A 699 -13.17 7.38 -2.82
CA PRO A 699 -12.98 8.24 -3.99
C PRO A 699 -13.41 7.52 -5.27
N ARG A 700 -14.52 7.94 -5.87
CA ARG A 700 -15.04 7.41 -7.14
C ARG A 700 -14.72 8.31 -8.32
N LEU A 701 -14.32 7.71 -9.43
CA LEU A 701 -13.96 8.44 -10.64
C LEU A 701 -15.15 8.55 -11.60
N TYR A 702 -15.42 9.77 -12.04
CA TYR A 702 -16.48 10.10 -12.98
C TYR A 702 -15.92 10.76 -14.24
N ILE A 703 -16.54 10.46 -15.38
CA ILE A 703 -16.26 11.08 -16.68
C ILE A 703 -17.39 12.08 -16.97
N PRO A 704 -17.08 13.36 -17.30
CA PRO A 704 -18.10 14.32 -17.68
C PRO A 704 -18.72 13.94 -19.03
N CYS A 705 -20.02 14.19 -19.16
CA CYS A 705 -20.76 13.93 -20.38
C CYS A 705 -20.19 14.77 -21.54
N PRO A 706 -19.82 14.17 -22.69
CA PRO A 706 -19.20 14.89 -23.81
C PRO A 706 -20.18 15.78 -24.58
N THR A 707 -21.50 15.65 -24.35
CA THR A 707 -22.51 16.54 -24.95
C THR A 707 -22.33 17.97 -24.45
N GLU A 708 -22.16 18.92 -25.37
CA GLU A 708 -22.10 20.35 -25.05
C GLU A 708 -23.26 20.79 -24.14
N SER A 709 -22.97 21.62 -23.14
CA SER A 709 -23.92 22.12 -22.14
C SER A 709 -24.54 21.07 -21.21
N CYS A 710 -24.17 19.79 -21.31
CA CYS A 710 -24.60 18.77 -20.37
C CYS A 710 -23.70 18.74 -19.13
N LYS A 711 -24.30 18.71 -17.94
CA LYS A 711 -23.60 18.55 -16.65
C LYS A 711 -23.70 17.12 -16.11
N GLY A 712 -24.03 16.15 -16.97
CA GLY A 712 -24.13 14.75 -16.58
C GLY A 712 -22.76 14.16 -16.31
N LEU A 713 -22.70 13.27 -15.32
CA LEU A 713 -21.50 12.53 -14.94
C LEU A 713 -21.77 11.04 -15.11
N LEU A 714 -20.79 10.32 -15.60
CA LEU A 714 -20.85 8.87 -15.82
C LEU A 714 -19.78 8.20 -14.96
N GLU A 715 -20.17 7.24 -14.14
CA GLU A 715 -19.25 6.52 -13.25
C GLU A 715 -18.30 5.66 -14.09
N ARG A 716 -16.99 5.82 -13.89
CA ARG A 716 -15.98 5.15 -14.69
C ARG A 716 -16.03 3.63 -14.49
N ASP A 717 -16.20 3.19 -13.25
CA ASP A 717 -16.15 1.76 -12.93
C ASP A 717 -17.35 1.01 -13.50
N GLU A 718 -18.56 1.61 -13.44
CA GLU A 718 -19.73 1.09 -14.16
C GLU A 718 -19.51 1.00 -15.68
N ILE A 719 -18.84 1.99 -16.28
CA ILE A 719 -18.50 1.95 -17.73
C ILE A 719 -17.55 0.78 -18.03
N ILE A 720 -16.58 0.52 -17.15
CA ILE A 720 -15.64 -0.60 -17.27
C ILE A 720 -16.41 -1.93 -17.18
N GLU A 721 -17.29 -2.07 -16.18
CA GLU A 721 -18.14 -3.25 -16.00
C GLU A 721 -19.04 -3.51 -17.22
N PHE A 722 -19.71 -2.47 -17.71
CA PHE A 722 -20.52 -2.58 -18.93
C PHE A 722 -19.70 -3.00 -20.14
N LYS A 723 -18.45 -2.53 -20.26
CA LYS A 723 -17.55 -2.99 -21.33
C LYS A 723 -17.23 -4.47 -21.17
N ALA A 724 -16.98 -4.94 -19.94
CA ALA A 724 -16.70 -6.34 -19.63
C ALA A 724 -17.90 -7.26 -19.93
N GLU A 725 -19.12 -6.77 -19.73
CA GLU A 725 -20.36 -7.47 -20.09
C GLU A 725 -20.69 -7.40 -21.60
N GLY A 726 -19.85 -6.73 -22.41
CA GLY A 726 -20.06 -6.60 -23.86
C GLY A 726 -21.11 -5.55 -24.24
N ILE A 727 -21.48 -4.65 -23.33
CA ILE A 727 -22.42 -3.55 -23.57
C ILE A 727 -21.66 -2.40 -24.26
N PRO A 728 -22.08 -1.94 -25.45
CA PRO A 728 -21.29 -0.98 -26.24
C PRO A 728 -21.57 0.49 -25.93
N LYS A 729 -22.67 0.81 -25.22
CA LYS A 729 -23.14 2.18 -25.01
C LYS A 729 -23.71 2.37 -23.62
N VAL A 730 -23.42 3.52 -23.02
CA VAL A 730 -24.00 3.98 -21.75
C VAL A 730 -24.89 5.20 -21.99
N ARG A 731 -25.94 5.33 -21.19
CA ARG A 731 -26.89 6.45 -21.29
C ARG A 731 -26.59 7.49 -20.21
N CYS A 732 -26.39 8.74 -20.61
CA CYS A 732 -26.22 9.83 -19.65
C CYS A 732 -27.51 10.08 -18.84
N PRO A 733 -27.44 10.17 -17.50
CA PRO A 733 -28.63 10.36 -16.66
C PRO A 733 -29.30 11.73 -16.85
N VAL A 734 -28.54 12.74 -17.31
CA VAL A 734 -29.02 14.12 -17.45
C VAL A 734 -29.57 14.39 -18.84
N CYS A 735 -28.74 14.30 -19.90
CA CYS A 735 -29.20 14.58 -21.27
C CYS A 735 -29.92 13.38 -21.92
N ARG A 736 -29.89 12.20 -21.29
CA ARG A 736 -30.50 10.96 -21.77
C ARG A 736 -29.96 10.45 -23.12
N GLN A 737 -28.86 11.03 -23.61
CA GLN A 737 -28.17 10.59 -24.83
C GLN A 737 -27.34 9.35 -24.56
N PHE A 738 -27.19 8.51 -25.58
CA PHE A 738 -26.32 7.34 -25.54
C PHE A 738 -24.94 7.72 -26.05
N HIS A 739 -23.92 7.37 -25.27
CA HIS A 739 -22.52 7.54 -25.59
C HIS A 739 -21.88 6.18 -25.80
N SER A 740 -21.00 6.08 -26.81
CA SER A 740 -20.21 4.87 -27.01
C SER A 740 -19.27 4.68 -25.83
N ILE A 741 -19.26 3.50 -25.22
CA ILE A 741 -18.32 3.19 -24.14
C ILE A 741 -16.90 3.34 -24.66
N ASP A 742 -16.61 2.84 -25.86
CA ASP A 742 -15.30 3.04 -26.46
C ASP A 742 -14.98 4.53 -26.66
N SER A 743 -15.94 5.42 -26.95
CA SER A 743 -15.67 6.86 -27.08
C SER A 743 -15.52 7.61 -25.75
N LEU A 744 -16.07 7.08 -24.66
CA LEU A 744 -15.88 7.61 -23.31
C LEU A 744 -14.60 7.07 -22.68
N MET A 745 -14.25 5.83 -23.05
CA MET A 745 -12.92 5.28 -22.89
C MET A 745 -11.98 5.83 -23.99
N ALA A 746 -12.49 6.60 -24.97
CA ALA A 746 -11.92 7.58 -25.91
C ALA A 746 -10.72 8.35 -25.41
N THR A 747 -11.01 8.96 -24.28
CA THR A 747 -10.13 9.74 -23.45
C THR A 747 -9.16 8.84 -22.66
N THR A 748 -9.06 7.56 -23.05
CA THR A 748 -8.18 6.45 -22.62
C THR A 748 -7.90 5.46 -23.79
N ILE A 749 -8.09 5.82 -25.09
CA ILE A 749 -8.23 4.80 -26.17
C ILE A 749 -6.92 4.28 -26.79
N ALA A 750 -7.06 3.01 -27.19
CA ALA A 750 -6.39 2.18 -28.22
C ALA A 750 -4.90 2.44 -28.45
N GLN A 751 -4.11 1.48 -28.00
CA GLN A 751 -2.73 1.32 -28.40
C GLN A 751 -2.64 0.76 -29.84
N PRO A 752 -1.68 1.24 -30.65
CA PRO A 752 -1.34 0.58 -31.91
C PRO A 752 -0.85 -0.86 -31.66
N GLU A 753 -0.92 -1.72 -32.67
CA GLU A 753 -0.39 -3.08 -32.56
C GLU A 753 1.09 -3.03 -32.12
N TRP A 754 1.41 -3.87 -31.13
CA TRP A 754 2.63 -3.80 -30.31
C TRP A 754 3.94 -3.85 -31.10
N GLN A 755 3.93 -4.46 -32.28
CA GLN A 755 5.11 -4.57 -33.16
C GLN A 755 5.36 -3.28 -33.96
N ASP A 756 4.30 -2.53 -34.26
CA ASP A 756 4.37 -1.30 -35.03
C ASP A 756 4.92 -0.16 -34.14
N ALA A 757 4.47 -0.06 -32.89
CA ALA A 757 4.93 0.94 -31.92
C ALA A 757 6.44 0.86 -31.63
N VAL A 758 6.98 -0.34 -31.42
CA VAL A 758 8.43 -0.55 -31.18
C VAL A 758 9.24 -0.21 -32.42
N THR A 759 8.72 -0.54 -33.60
CA THR A 759 9.41 -0.28 -34.88
C THR A 759 9.43 1.23 -35.18
N GLU A 760 8.34 1.93 -34.89
CA GLU A 760 8.24 3.38 -35.06
C GLU A 760 9.09 4.16 -34.05
N LEU A 761 9.13 3.76 -32.77
CA LEU A 761 10.04 4.36 -31.78
C LEU A 761 11.51 4.20 -32.17
N LYS A 762 11.88 3.04 -32.71
CA LYS A 762 13.23 2.80 -33.26
C LYS A 762 13.51 3.69 -34.47
N GLN A 763 12.56 3.85 -35.39
CA GLN A 763 12.73 4.70 -36.57
C GLN A 763 12.78 6.20 -36.22
N GLY A 764 12.05 6.63 -35.20
CA GLY A 764 12.04 8.01 -34.70
C GLY A 764 13.19 8.37 -33.76
N GLN A 765 14.07 7.43 -33.43
CA GLN A 765 15.19 7.63 -32.49
C GLN A 765 16.05 8.85 -32.83
N GLN A 766 16.39 9.05 -34.11
CA GLN A 766 17.18 10.21 -34.54
C GLN A 766 16.44 11.53 -34.36
N GLN A 767 15.11 11.53 -34.47
CA GLN A 767 14.28 12.73 -34.22
C GLN A 767 14.19 13.03 -32.72
N ILE A 768 14.07 12.00 -31.88
CA ILE A 768 14.09 12.11 -30.41
C ILE A 768 15.42 12.70 -29.94
N LEU A 769 16.53 12.23 -30.51
CA LEU A 769 17.88 12.75 -30.23
C LEU A 769 18.06 14.20 -30.71
N ALA A 770 17.52 14.56 -31.89
CA ALA A 770 17.64 15.90 -32.47
C ALA A 770 16.73 16.96 -31.80
N ALA A 771 15.60 16.57 -31.23
CA ALA A 771 14.68 17.47 -30.54
C ALA A 771 15.23 18.05 -29.21
N PHE A 772 16.38 17.56 -28.75
CA PHE A 772 17.05 18.03 -27.55
C PHE A 772 17.55 19.49 -27.65
N ASP A 773 18.09 19.89 -28.80
CA ASP A 773 18.63 21.25 -29.00
C ASP A 773 17.55 22.30 -29.35
N THR A 774 16.37 21.84 -29.79
CA THR A 774 15.27 22.70 -30.28
C THR A 774 14.01 22.65 -29.42
N GLY A 775 14.02 21.82 -28.36
CA GLY A 775 12.91 21.63 -27.44
C GLY A 775 11.93 20.54 -27.88
N PHE A 776 11.29 19.89 -26.90
CA PHE A 776 10.34 18.79 -27.08
C PHE A 776 9.14 19.16 -27.99
N ASP A 777 8.83 20.44 -28.12
CA ASP A 777 7.81 20.97 -29.04
C ASP A 777 8.09 20.59 -30.50
N SER A 778 9.36 20.37 -30.89
CA SER A 778 9.78 20.02 -32.26
C SER A 778 9.45 18.58 -32.71
N LEU A 779 9.09 17.69 -31.77
CA LEU A 779 8.75 16.29 -32.09
C LEU A 779 7.39 16.15 -32.77
N SER A 780 7.29 15.18 -33.68
CA SER A 780 6.01 14.78 -34.28
C SER A 780 4.99 14.32 -33.22
N VAL A 781 3.71 14.56 -33.48
CA VAL A 781 2.60 14.10 -32.61
C VAL A 781 2.64 12.58 -32.40
N GLN A 782 3.00 11.83 -33.45
CA GLN A 782 3.10 10.37 -33.41
C GLN A 782 4.20 9.90 -32.44
N LEU A 783 5.38 10.52 -32.48
CA LEU A 783 6.46 10.17 -31.55
C LEU A 783 6.13 10.53 -30.10
N LYS A 784 5.50 11.70 -29.86
CA LYS A 784 5.03 12.08 -28.52
C LYS A 784 4.02 11.06 -27.97
N THR A 785 3.13 10.56 -28.83
CA THR A 785 2.13 9.53 -28.48
C THR A 785 2.80 8.24 -28.03
N LEU A 786 3.76 7.73 -28.82
CA LEU A 786 4.46 6.48 -28.50
C LEU A 786 5.29 6.59 -27.22
N MET A 787 5.90 7.75 -26.96
CA MET A 787 6.69 7.98 -25.74
C MET A 787 5.81 7.95 -24.49
N SER A 788 4.64 8.60 -24.52
CA SER A 788 3.69 8.58 -23.40
C SER A 788 3.15 7.17 -23.11
N GLN A 789 2.87 6.39 -24.15
CA GLN A 789 2.40 5.00 -23.99
C GLN A 789 3.47 4.10 -23.37
N ALA A 790 4.73 4.23 -23.78
CA ALA A 790 5.82 3.45 -23.21
C ALA A 790 6.15 3.85 -21.75
N ASP A 791 5.94 5.11 -21.39
CA ASP A 791 5.98 5.61 -20.01
C ASP A 791 4.93 4.92 -19.13
N GLU A 792 3.67 4.89 -19.60
CA GLU A 792 2.55 4.23 -18.91
C GLU A 792 2.81 2.74 -18.66
N GLN A 793 3.34 2.02 -19.64
CA GLN A 793 3.66 0.60 -19.51
C GLN A 793 4.78 0.33 -18.50
N PHE A 794 5.75 1.24 -18.39
CA PHE A 794 6.82 1.14 -17.40
C PHE A 794 6.31 1.33 -15.98
N GLU A 795 5.46 2.33 -15.76
CA GLU A 795 4.87 2.58 -14.43
C GLU A 795 3.93 1.46 -14.01
N ALA A 796 3.13 0.92 -14.94
CA ALA A 796 2.29 -0.24 -14.68
C ALA A 796 3.11 -1.47 -14.22
N LEU A 797 4.28 -1.69 -14.83
CA LEU A 797 5.21 -2.73 -14.41
C LEU A 797 5.74 -2.50 -12.99
N LEU A 798 6.23 -1.29 -12.69
CA LEU A 798 6.75 -0.95 -11.37
C LEU A 798 5.71 -1.13 -10.26
N THR A 799 4.48 -0.68 -10.50
CA THR A 799 3.33 -0.80 -9.57
C THR A 799 2.95 -2.26 -9.34
N THR A 800 3.22 -3.14 -10.30
CA THR A 800 2.90 -4.57 -10.18
C THR A 800 3.98 -5.32 -9.41
N LEU A 801 5.22 -4.81 -9.41
CA LEU A 801 6.37 -5.39 -8.72
C LEU A 801 6.63 -4.75 -7.35
N THR A 802 5.70 -3.96 -6.78
CA THR A 802 5.93 -3.15 -5.55
C THR A 802 6.33 -3.97 -4.33
N ASP A 803 5.70 -5.12 -4.06
CA ASP A 803 5.96 -5.92 -2.85
C ASP A 803 7.42 -6.47 -2.80
N PRO A 804 7.97 -7.08 -3.87
CA PRO A 804 9.38 -7.50 -3.93
C PRO A 804 10.44 -6.41 -3.78
N ALA A 805 10.07 -5.13 -3.90
CA ALA A 805 11.04 -4.01 -3.90
C ALA A 805 11.76 -3.83 -2.57
N LYS A 806 11.12 -4.26 -1.46
CA LYS A 806 11.72 -4.20 -0.11
C LYS A 806 12.98 -5.06 0.01
N ASP A 807 13.03 -6.17 -0.73
CA ASP A 807 14.03 -7.21 -0.52
C ASP A 807 15.24 -7.11 -1.46
N GLY A 808 15.10 -6.38 -2.58
CA GLY A 808 16.17 -6.13 -3.55
C GLY A 808 15.69 -5.50 -4.87
N PRO A 809 16.62 -5.12 -5.77
CA PRO A 809 16.31 -4.52 -7.07
C PRO A 809 15.46 -5.43 -7.97
N ARG A 810 14.53 -4.84 -8.73
CA ARG A 810 13.55 -5.61 -9.52
C ARG A 810 13.76 -5.51 -11.02
N LEU A 811 14.47 -4.49 -11.47
CA LEU A 811 14.77 -4.27 -12.88
C LEU A 811 16.17 -4.79 -13.21
N PHE A 812 16.21 -5.75 -14.14
CA PHE A 812 17.46 -6.32 -14.64
C PHE A 812 17.32 -6.82 -16.08
N SER A 813 18.44 -6.85 -16.79
CA SER A 813 18.62 -7.56 -18.06
C SER A 813 19.61 -8.71 -17.86
N PHE A 814 19.58 -9.72 -18.73
CA PHE A 814 20.50 -10.86 -18.63
C PHE A 814 20.91 -11.40 -20.00
N GLU A 815 22.13 -11.95 -20.08
CA GLU A 815 22.72 -12.55 -21.27
C GLU A 815 23.60 -13.77 -20.89
N PRO A 816 23.81 -14.75 -21.78
CA PRO A 816 24.67 -15.89 -21.47
C PRO A 816 26.15 -15.46 -21.57
N VAL A 817 26.97 -15.91 -20.62
CA VAL A 817 28.43 -15.62 -20.64
C VAL A 817 29.12 -16.29 -21.84
N ASP A 818 28.60 -17.44 -22.29
CA ASP A 818 29.05 -18.15 -23.49
C ASP A 818 27.89 -18.34 -24.49
N PRO A 819 27.81 -17.51 -25.55
CA PRO A 819 26.74 -17.58 -26.56
C PRO A 819 26.79 -18.83 -27.46
N SER A 820 27.92 -19.56 -27.48
CA SER A 820 28.18 -20.64 -28.45
C SER A 820 27.39 -21.92 -28.20
N PHE A 821 26.71 -22.05 -27.05
CA PHE A 821 26.12 -23.30 -26.57
C PHE A 821 24.59 -23.28 -26.39
N TRP A 822 23.85 -22.33 -26.97
CA TRP A 822 22.39 -22.22 -26.87
C TRP A 822 21.64 -23.36 -27.63
N ASN A 823 21.76 -24.59 -27.12
CA ASN A 823 21.16 -25.79 -27.68
C ASN A 823 19.98 -26.24 -26.78
N LYS A 824 18.77 -25.94 -27.25
CA LYS A 824 17.50 -25.94 -26.48
C LYS A 824 17.11 -27.21 -25.69
N PRO A 825 17.54 -28.47 -26.00
CA PRO A 825 16.99 -29.62 -25.27
C PRO A 825 17.78 -30.17 -24.07
N LYS A 826 19.07 -29.82 -23.83
CA LYS A 826 19.97 -30.65 -22.99
C LYS A 826 20.67 -30.01 -21.79
N TRP A 827 20.48 -28.73 -21.49
CA TRP A 827 21.19 -28.08 -20.38
C TRP A 827 20.41 -28.12 -19.05
N VAL A 828 21.15 -28.15 -17.93
CA VAL A 828 20.61 -28.25 -16.55
C VAL A 828 20.84 -26.95 -15.77
N ALA A 829 22.06 -26.41 -15.79
CA ALA A 829 22.44 -25.12 -15.23
C ALA A 829 23.49 -24.43 -16.12
N GLN A 830 23.48 -23.09 -16.18
CA GLN A 830 24.42 -22.31 -16.98
C GLN A 830 24.66 -20.92 -16.38
N ARG A 831 25.82 -20.32 -16.71
CA ARG A 831 26.19 -18.98 -16.24
C ARG A 831 25.60 -17.89 -17.13
N PHE A 832 24.94 -16.93 -16.50
CA PHE A 832 24.38 -15.75 -17.11
C PHE A 832 24.99 -14.51 -16.47
N ARG A 833 25.27 -13.51 -17.29
CA ARG A 833 25.57 -12.17 -16.84
C ARG A 833 24.25 -11.43 -16.65
N LEU A 834 24.06 -10.86 -15.47
CA LEU A 834 22.91 -10.07 -15.08
C LEU A 834 23.34 -8.63 -14.84
N THR A 835 22.60 -7.67 -15.39
CA THR A 835 22.86 -6.23 -15.24
C THR A 835 21.66 -5.56 -14.58
N LEU A 836 21.89 -4.90 -13.46
CA LEU A 836 20.87 -4.15 -12.72
C LEU A 836 20.58 -2.78 -13.34
N TRP A 837 19.34 -2.31 -13.17
CA TRP A 837 18.86 -1.04 -13.70
C TRP A 837 18.40 -0.10 -12.58
N CYS A 838 18.58 1.20 -12.77
CA CYS A 838 18.04 2.23 -11.88
C CYS A 838 16.56 2.46 -12.20
N GLU A 839 15.69 2.34 -11.19
CA GLU A 839 14.24 2.46 -11.38
C GLU A 839 13.80 3.91 -11.71
N HIS A 840 14.50 4.92 -11.18
CA HIS A 840 14.25 6.33 -11.48
C HIS A 840 14.60 6.73 -12.92
N ARG A 841 15.84 6.47 -13.38
CA ARG A 841 16.30 6.86 -14.72
C ARG A 841 15.98 5.85 -15.82
N ARG A 842 15.56 4.63 -15.47
CA ARG A 842 15.25 3.55 -16.43
C ARG A 842 16.45 3.16 -17.29
N LEU A 843 17.65 3.26 -16.72
CA LEU A 843 18.91 2.95 -17.37
C LEU A 843 19.70 1.89 -16.59
N PRO A 844 20.48 1.05 -17.27
CA PRO A 844 21.37 0.10 -16.62
C PRO A 844 22.47 0.83 -15.84
N LEU A 845 22.86 0.29 -14.68
CA LEU A 845 23.84 0.90 -13.79
C LEU A 845 25.20 1.23 -14.43
N PRO A 846 25.81 0.36 -15.27
CA PRO A 846 27.06 0.69 -15.94
C PRO A 846 27.02 1.99 -16.75
N VAL A 847 25.86 2.31 -17.34
CA VAL A 847 25.68 3.55 -18.11
C VAL A 847 25.65 4.79 -17.21
N LEU A 848 25.09 4.66 -16.00
CA LEU A 848 25.04 5.76 -15.02
C LEU A 848 26.39 5.95 -14.31
N ASN A 849 27.10 4.87 -14.03
CA ASN A 849 28.40 4.89 -13.36
C ASN A 849 29.54 5.44 -14.25
N GLY A 850 29.43 5.28 -15.57
CA GLY A 850 30.42 5.75 -16.55
C GLY A 850 31.32 4.63 -17.10
N GLU A 851 32.05 4.94 -18.18
CA GLU A 851 32.84 3.95 -18.94
C GLU A 851 33.84 3.17 -18.07
N GLY A 852 33.71 1.84 -18.06
CA GLY A 852 34.61 0.92 -17.37
C GLY A 852 34.22 0.56 -15.94
N ASP A 853 33.14 1.14 -15.41
CA ASP A 853 32.61 0.79 -14.09
C ASP A 853 31.48 -0.27 -14.20
N ASN A 854 31.82 -1.52 -13.91
CA ASN A 854 30.91 -2.66 -13.97
C ASN A 854 30.10 -2.87 -12.67
N ARG A 855 30.03 -1.90 -11.77
CA ARG A 855 29.15 -1.98 -10.59
C ARG A 855 27.70 -2.24 -11.03
N GLY A 856 27.07 -3.24 -10.41
CA GLY A 856 25.72 -3.67 -10.77
C GLY A 856 25.65 -4.79 -11.81
N VAL A 857 26.79 -5.35 -12.24
CA VAL A 857 26.87 -6.52 -13.13
C VAL A 857 27.29 -7.75 -12.32
N TYR A 858 26.52 -8.83 -12.41
CA TYR A 858 26.73 -10.09 -11.68
C TYR A 858 26.80 -11.27 -12.65
N GLU A 859 27.55 -12.31 -12.30
CA GLU A 859 27.57 -13.56 -13.07
C GLU A 859 26.97 -14.69 -12.23
N LEU A 860 25.73 -15.08 -12.54
CA LEU A 860 24.94 -16.02 -11.77
C LEU A 860 24.81 -17.35 -12.51
N GLU A 861 24.84 -18.47 -11.77
CA GLU A 861 24.53 -19.79 -12.32
C GLU A 861 23.02 -20.06 -12.13
N LEU A 862 22.28 -20.05 -13.24
CA LEU A 862 20.82 -20.23 -13.24
C LEU A 862 20.46 -21.60 -13.80
N THR A 863 19.49 -22.26 -13.18
CA THR A 863 19.00 -23.57 -13.63
C THR A 863 17.93 -23.43 -14.71
N ARG A 864 17.75 -24.46 -15.52
CA ARG A 864 16.68 -24.50 -16.53
C ARG A 864 15.29 -24.40 -15.92
N ASP A 865 15.10 -25.00 -14.76
CA ASP A 865 13.82 -24.92 -14.03
C ASP A 865 13.54 -23.48 -13.57
N TRP A 866 14.54 -22.80 -13.03
CA TRP A 866 14.42 -21.38 -12.68
C TRP A 866 14.03 -20.52 -13.88
N ILE A 867 14.73 -20.66 -15.02
CA ILE A 867 14.38 -19.90 -16.23
C ILE A 867 12.97 -20.23 -16.71
N LYS A 868 12.55 -21.49 -16.64
CA LYS A 868 11.19 -21.89 -17.02
C LYS A 868 10.14 -21.23 -16.12
N ARG A 869 10.35 -21.26 -14.80
CA ARG A 869 9.48 -20.57 -13.82
C ARG A 869 9.47 -19.06 -14.04
N ALA A 870 10.65 -18.45 -14.26
CA ALA A 870 10.85 -17.02 -14.45
C ALA A 870 10.43 -16.47 -15.83
N SER A 871 10.23 -17.34 -16.83
CA SER A 871 9.99 -16.94 -18.22
C SER A 871 8.87 -15.90 -18.41
N PRO A 872 7.71 -16.00 -17.71
CA PRO A 872 6.71 -14.95 -17.67
C PRO A 872 7.28 -13.58 -17.31
N LEU A 873 7.93 -13.47 -16.14
CA LEU A 873 8.49 -12.23 -15.63
C LEU A 873 9.61 -11.69 -16.53
N LEU A 874 10.51 -12.56 -17.01
CA LEU A 874 11.64 -12.17 -17.86
C LEU A 874 11.17 -11.58 -19.18
N ARG A 875 10.08 -12.14 -19.76
CA ARG A 875 9.45 -11.57 -20.96
C ARG A 875 8.95 -10.17 -20.66
N ILE A 876 8.15 -10.02 -19.60
CA ILE A 876 7.55 -8.75 -19.19
C ILE A 876 8.62 -7.66 -18.99
N LEU A 877 9.63 -7.94 -18.16
CA LEU A 877 10.75 -7.04 -17.88
C LEU A 877 11.49 -6.63 -19.17
N SER A 878 11.91 -7.60 -19.98
CA SER A 878 12.73 -7.33 -21.16
C SER A 878 11.97 -6.52 -22.21
N VAL A 879 10.67 -6.77 -22.33
CA VAL A 879 9.76 -6.11 -23.27
C VAL A 879 9.52 -4.66 -22.86
N THR A 880 9.21 -4.40 -21.58
CA THR A 880 8.98 -3.04 -21.07
C THR A 880 10.25 -2.20 -21.05
N LEU A 881 11.39 -2.76 -20.63
CA LEU A 881 12.66 -2.04 -20.63
C LEU A 881 13.09 -1.64 -22.06
N LYS A 882 12.80 -2.49 -23.05
CA LYS A 882 13.05 -2.17 -24.47
C LYS A 882 12.22 -1.00 -24.97
N LEU A 883 11.01 -0.82 -24.45
CA LEU A 883 10.15 0.34 -24.75
C LEU A 883 10.58 1.61 -24.01
N ALA A 884 11.00 1.47 -22.75
CA ALA A 884 11.42 2.61 -21.93
C ALA A 884 12.79 3.16 -22.36
N LEU A 885 13.66 2.31 -22.92
CA LEU A 885 15.04 2.66 -23.24
C LEU A 885 15.18 3.90 -24.15
N PRO A 886 14.47 4.06 -25.29
CA PRO A 886 14.55 5.27 -26.10
C PRO A 886 14.13 6.57 -25.37
N ILE A 887 13.28 6.46 -24.34
CA ILE A 887 12.77 7.59 -23.55
C ILE A 887 13.72 7.96 -22.41
N ALA A 888 14.48 6.98 -21.92
CA ALA A 888 15.40 7.11 -20.79
C ALA A 888 16.74 7.79 -21.14
N ILE A 889 17.11 7.73 -22.43
CA ILE A 889 18.41 8.14 -22.96
C ILE A 889 18.64 9.66 -23.08
N PRO A 890 17.63 10.52 -23.35
CA PRO A 890 17.84 11.96 -23.50
C PRO A 890 18.62 12.57 -22.32
N GLY A 891 19.67 13.34 -22.63
CA GLY A 891 20.55 13.98 -21.63
C GLY A 891 21.64 13.09 -21.03
N THR A 892 21.89 11.88 -21.56
CA THR A 892 22.97 10.98 -21.12
C THR A 892 24.07 10.79 -22.18
N LYS A 893 25.27 10.34 -21.78
CA LYS A 893 26.34 9.98 -22.74
C LYS A 893 25.91 8.86 -23.71
N LEU A 894 24.97 8.01 -23.30
CA LEU A 894 24.40 6.93 -24.11
C LEU A 894 23.70 7.45 -25.37
N ALA A 895 23.19 8.68 -25.34
CA ALA A 895 22.58 9.34 -26.50
C ALA A 895 23.56 9.52 -27.66
N THR A 896 24.87 9.53 -27.37
CA THR A 896 25.94 9.73 -28.34
C THR A 896 26.74 8.45 -28.66
N ASN A 897 26.45 7.32 -28.00
CA ASN A 897 27.21 6.07 -28.11
C ASN A 897 26.35 4.93 -28.70
N GLU A 898 26.27 4.84 -30.03
CA GLU A 898 25.47 3.82 -30.74
C GLU A 898 25.87 2.37 -30.40
N THR A 899 27.16 2.13 -30.15
CA THR A 899 27.69 0.80 -29.81
C THR A 899 27.14 0.26 -28.49
N GLU A 900 27.09 1.11 -27.47
CA GLU A 900 26.60 0.74 -26.13
C GLU A 900 25.07 0.60 -26.12
N TYR A 901 24.36 1.46 -26.86
CA TYR A 901 22.91 1.32 -27.07
C TYR A 901 22.54 -0.02 -27.71
N ASN A 902 23.23 -0.38 -28.81
CA ASN A 902 22.95 -1.62 -29.52
C ASN A 902 23.23 -2.85 -28.65
N ALA A 903 24.28 -2.81 -27.82
CA ALA A 903 24.57 -3.88 -26.87
C ALA A 903 23.42 -4.09 -25.86
N ILE A 904 22.88 -3.01 -25.27
CA ILE A 904 21.73 -3.10 -24.35
C ILE A 904 20.48 -3.60 -25.06
N ALA A 905 20.23 -3.13 -26.30
CA ALA A 905 19.09 -3.57 -27.09
C ALA A 905 19.17 -5.07 -27.44
N GLU A 906 20.36 -5.58 -27.76
CA GLU A 906 20.61 -7.01 -28.01
C GLU A 906 20.40 -7.86 -26.75
N GLN A 907 20.86 -7.39 -25.59
CA GLN A 907 20.62 -8.06 -24.29
C GLN A 907 19.12 -8.22 -24.01
N LEU A 908 18.34 -7.14 -24.17
CA LEU A 908 16.90 -7.20 -23.98
C LEU A 908 16.22 -8.12 -25.01
N GLU A 909 16.70 -8.15 -26.25
CA GLU A 909 16.19 -9.06 -27.28
C GLU A 909 16.49 -10.53 -26.97
N PHE A 910 17.66 -10.82 -26.39
CA PHE A 910 17.98 -12.14 -25.88
C PHE A 910 17.01 -12.57 -24.78
N GLY A 911 16.69 -11.70 -23.83
CA GLY A 911 15.71 -11.96 -22.76
C GLY A 911 14.34 -12.36 -23.33
N VAL A 912 13.85 -11.63 -24.33
CA VAL A 912 12.58 -11.94 -25.02
C VAL A 912 12.63 -13.29 -25.74
N LYS A 913 13.68 -13.55 -26.53
CA LYS A 913 13.83 -14.81 -27.29
C LYS A 913 13.93 -16.02 -26.36
N SER A 914 14.64 -15.86 -25.24
CA SER A 914 14.81 -16.90 -24.23
C SER A 914 13.48 -17.23 -23.56
N ALA A 915 12.76 -16.23 -23.06
CA ALA A 915 11.46 -16.44 -22.42
C ALA A 915 10.43 -17.09 -23.37
N ASN A 916 10.32 -16.60 -24.61
CA ASN A 916 9.41 -17.17 -25.60
C ASN A 916 9.73 -18.63 -25.98
N SER A 917 10.95 -19.09 -25.75
CA SER A 917 11.33 -20.47 -26.04
C SER A 917 10.84 -21.49 -25.02
N PHE A 918 10.41 -21.04 -23.84
CA PHE A 918 9.89 -21.88 -22.76
C PHE A 918 8.36 -21.77 -22.57
N LEU A 919 7.72 -20.77 -23.18
CA LEU A 919 6.26 -20.59 -23.18
C LEU A 919 5.64 -21.41 -24.33
N SER A 920 4.79 -22.40 -24.03
CA SER A 920 3.96 -23.10 -25.04
C SER A 920 2.65 -22.35 -25.29
N GLY A 921 2.05 -22.52 -26.47
CA GLY A 921 0.88 -21.74 -26.91
C GLY A 921 -0.31 -21.75 -25.95
N SER A 922 -1.00 -20.59 -25.89
CA SER A 922 -2.12 -20.18 -25.03
C SER A 922 -1.88 -20.30 -23.53
N ASP A 923 -1.15 -19.32 -22.98
CA ASP A 923 -1.01 -19.06 -21.54
C ASP A 923 -1.46 -17.62 -21.21
N PRO A 924 -1.97 -17.32 -19.99
CA PRO A 924 -2.66 -16.07 -19.64
C PRO A 924 -1.83 -14.78 -19.75
N ILE A 925 -0.51 -14.90 -19.92
CA ILE A 925 0.42 -13.78 -20.07
C ILE A 925 0.35 -13.19 -21.49
N GLY A 926 -0.18 -13.94 -22.46
CA GLY A 926 -0.51 -13.41 -23.79
C GLY A 926 -1.43 -12.19 -23.73
N ASP A 927 -2.32 -12.16 -22.74
CA ASP A 927 -3.32 -11.10 -22.57
C ASP A 927 -2.71 -9.81 -21.99
N TRP A 928 -1.54 -9.87 -21.33
CA TRP A 928 -0.88 -8.66 -20.80
C TRP A 928 -0.27 -7.77 -21.91
N LEU A 929 0.10 -8.35 -23.05
CA LEU A 929 0.73 -7.62 -24.18
C LEU A 929 -0.17 -7.49 -25.42
N VAL A 930 -1.19 -8.34 -25.56
CA VAL A 930 -2.05 -8.39 -26.77
C VAL A 930 -3.43 -7.77 -26.52
N ASP A 931 -3.95 -7.77 -25.29
CA ASP A 931 -5.23 -7.13 -25.00
C ASP A 931 -5.08 -5.65 -24.64
N GLY A 932 -4.84 -4.84 -25.68
CA GLY A 932 -5.32 -3.45 -25.72
C GLY A 932 -6.86 -3.34 -25.69
N ASN A 933 -7.56 -4.47 -25.55
CA ASN A 933 -9.01 -4.60 -25.41
C ASN A 933 -9.44 -5.21 -24.06
N ALA A 934 -8.55 -5.47 -23.10
CA ALA A 934 -8.96 -6.01 -21.79
C ALA A 934 -9.78 -4.99 -21.00
N THR A 935 -11.05 -5.31 -20.89
CA THR A 935 -12.18 -4.54 -20.37
C THR A 935 -12.23 -4.45 -18.84
N ASN A 936 -11.12 -4.70 -18.14
CA ASN A 936 -11.15 -4.90 -16.69
C ASN A 936 -9.84 -4.44 -16.02
N PHE A 937 -9.62 -3.14 -15.96
CA PHE A 937 -8.36 -2.55 -15.49
C PHE A 937 -7.97 -3.00 -14.06
N ASP A 938 -8.94 -3.35 -13.20
CA ASP A 938 -8.71 -3.89 -11.86
C ASP A 938 -8.68 -5.43 -11.76
N GLN A 939 -9.51 -6.17 -12.51
CA GLN A 939 -9.45 -7.64 -12.49
C GLN A 939 -8.24 -8.19 -13.26
N THR A 940 -7.79 -7.50 -14.32
CA THR A 940 -6.54 -7.85 -15.02
C THR A 940 -5.33 -7.47 -14.17
N ARG A 941 -5.39 -6.39 -13.38
CA ARG A 941 -4.41 -6.11 -12.32
C ARG A 941 -4.47 -7.15 -11.21
N ALA A 942 -5.63 -7.65 -10.80
CA ALA A 942 -5.75 -8.67 -9.75
C ALA A 942 -5.23 -10.05 -10.22
N ASN A 943 -5.60 -10.50 -11.43
CA ASN A 943 -5.06 -11.73 -12.01
C ASN A 943 -3.57 -11.59 -12.35
N THR A 944 -3.12 -10.47 -12.91
CA THR A 944 -1.69 -10.24 -13.23
C THR A 944 -0.86 -10.00 -11.97
N ARG A 945 -1.38 -9.31 -10.95
CA ARG A 945 -0.78 -9.27 -9.60
C ARG A 945 -0.79 -10.66 -8.99
N SER A 946 -1.80 -11.50 -9.18
CA SER A 946 -1.79 -12.88 -8.66
C SER A 946 -0.71 -13.72 -9.35
N VAL A 947 -0.54 -13.58 -10.68
CA VAL A 947 0.50 -14.27 -11.45
C VAL A 947 1.88 -13.74 -11.09
N ILE A 948 2.07 -12.42 -10.98
CA ILE A 948 3.35 -11.81 -10.60
C ILE A 948 3.66 -12.00 -9.11
N ARG A 949 2.67 -12.02 -8.21
CA ARG A 949 2.83 -12.43 -6.81
C ARG A 949 3.18 -13.90 -6.70
N ALA A 950 2.57 -14.78 -7.50
CA ALA A 950 2.96 -16.18 -7.61
C ALA A 950 4.43 -16.32 -8.10
N GLN A 951 4.90 -15.37 -8.93
CA GLN A 951 6.30 -15.25 -9.37
C GLN A 951 7.20 -14.46 -8.40
N GLY A 952 6.68 -13.94 -7.28
CA GLY A 952 7.47 -13.26 -6.26
C GLY A 952 8.56 -14.16 -5.67
N SER A 953 8.31 -15.48 -5.64
CA SER A 953 9.30 -16.51 -5.30
C SER A 953 10.55 -16.48 -6.19
N VAL A 954 10.40 -16.20 -7.49
CA VAL A 954 11.50 -16.14 -8.47
C VAL A 954 12.38 -14.92 -8.25
N LEU A 955 11.80 -13.75 -7.99
CA LEU A 955 12.56 -12.53 -7.66
C LEU A 955 13.28 -12.68 -6.33
N ARG A 956 12.65 -13.30 -5.32
CA ARG A 956 13.30 -13.57 -4.03
C ARG A 956 14.47 -14.54 -4.17
N GLU A 957 14.32 -15.60 -4.97
CA GLU A 957 15.41 -16.54 -5.28
C GLU A 957 16.56 -15.81 -5.98
N LEU A 958 16.26 -14.90 -6.91
CA LEU A 958 17.27 -14.04 -7.53
C LEU A 958 17.96 -13.12 -6.49
N HIS A 959 17.20 -12.49 -5.60
CA HIS A 959 17.76 -11.65 -4.54
C HIS A 959 18.67 -12.44 -3.61
N ALA A 960 18.31 -13.68 -3.26
CA ALA A 960 19.18 -14.55 -2.48
C ALA A 960 20.51 -14.80 -3.20
N LEU A 961 20.47 -15.16 -4.50
CA LEU A 961 21.67 -15.35 -5.32
C LEU A 961 22.53 -14.07 -5.43
N LEU A 962 21.90 -12.89 -5.54
CA LEU A 962 22.59 -11.61 -5.54
C LEU A 962 23.27 -11.33 -4.18
N LYS A 963 22.58 -11.60 -3.08
CA LYS A 963 23.11 -11.41 -1.71
C LYS A 963 24.28 -12.35 -1.39
N GLU A 964 24.33 -13.54 -1.99
CA GLU A 964 25.49 -14.43 -1.90
C GLU A 964 26.75 -13.82 -2.54
N GLN A 965 26.60 -13.09 -3.65
CA GLN A 965 27.72 -12.44 -4.34
C GLN A 965 28.02 -11.02 -3.83
N ASP A 966 27.02 -10.34 -3.25
CA ASP A 966 27.15 -9.04 -2.59
C ASP A 966 26.58 -9.08 -1.16
N PRO A 967 27.35 -9.60 -0.18
CA PRO A 967 26.91 -9.70 1.21
C PRO A 967 26.68 -8.34 1.90
N ALA A 968 27.19 -7.25 1.31
CA ALA A 968 26.99 -5.91 1.83
C ALA A 968 25.63 -5.32 1.46
N ASN A 969 24.83 -6.02 0.62
CA ASN A 969 23.56 -5.54 0.08
C ASN A 969 23.69 -4.18 -0.61
N SER A 970 24.83 -3.92 -1.26
CA SER A 970 25.10 -2.64 -1.91
C SER A 970 24.46 -2.54 -3.30
N PHE A 971 24.18 -3.67 -3.93
CA PHE A 971 23.58 -3.82 -5.25
C PHE A 971 24.21 -2.92 -6.32
N GLY A 972 25.54 -2.75 -6.27
CA GLY A 972 26.27 -1.88 -7.20
C GLY A 972 26.15 -0.38 -6.90
N GLY A 973 25.75 0.01 -5.68
CA GLY A 973 25.56 1.40 -5.25
C GLY A 973 24.14 1.93 -5.44
N LEU A 974 23.16 1.07 -5.67
CA LEU A 974 21.75 1.45 -5.60
C LEU A 974 21.35 1.68 -4.15
N GLU A 975 20.60 2.74 -3.92
CA GLU A 975 20.00 3.05 -2.62
C GLU A 975 18.49 2.81 -2.67
N LEU A 976 17.98 2.18 -1.62
CA LEU A 976 16.56 2.01 -1.42
C LEU A 976 15.96 3.33 -0.94
N VAL A 977 15.11 3.92 -1.77
CA VAL A 977 14.32 5.10 -1.42
C VAL A 977 12.86 4.72 -1.32
N GLN A 978 12.10 5.46 -0.52
CA GLN A 978 10.67 5.30 -0.42
C GLN A 978 10.01 6.54 -1.00
N ASN A 979 9.18 6.37 -2.04
CA ASN A 979 8.44 7.49 -2.60
C ASN A 979 7.30 7.94 -1.64
N LYS A 980 6.66 9.06 -1.94
CA LYS A 980 5.60 9.61 -1.07
C LYS A 980 4.36 8.68 -1.00
N CYS A 981 4.19 7.76 -1.94
CA CYS A 981 3.16 6.71 -1.95
C CYS A 981 3.58 5.45 -1.15
N GLN A 982 4.65 5.53 -0.35
CA GLN A 982 5.22 4.44 0.44
C GLN A 982 5.79 3.27 -0.37
N GLU A 983 5.96 3.45 -1.67
CA GLU A 983 6.53 2.43 -2.54
C GLU A 983 8.05 2.51 -2.49
N PHE A 984 8.68 1.35 -2.38
CA PHE A 984 10.12 1.22 -2.36
C PHE A 984 10.66 1.21 -3.80
N LEU A 985 11.70 2.00 -4.03
CA LEU A 985 12.39 2.11 -5.31
C LEU A 985 13.90 1.95 -5.10
N TRP A 986 14.56 1.25 -6.01
CA TRP A 986 16.02 1.17 -6.05
C TRP A 986 16.58 2.19 -7.02
N VAL A 987 17.26 3.20 -6.47
CA VAL A 987 17.65 4.41 -7.20
C VAL A 987 19.16 4.63 -7.08
N HIS A 988 19.77 5.13 -8.16
CA HIS A 988 21.19 5.49 -8.15
C HIS A 988 21.44 6.67 -7.21
N ALA A 989 22.55 6.65 -6.46
CA ALA A 989 22.87 7.62 -5.40
C ALA A 989 22.66 9.10 -5.79
N ASP A 990 22.97 9.46 -7.03
CA ASP A 990 22.83 10.84 -7.54
C ASP A 990 21.39 11.39 -7.52
N PHE A 991 20.37 10.53 -7.58
CA PHE A 991 18.96 10.93 -7.64
C PHE A 991 18.23 10.75 -6.30
N VAL A 992 18.92 10.25 -5.28
CA VAL A 992 18.33 9.96 -3.97
C VAL A 992 17.78 11.22 -3.30
N SER A 993 18.43 12.36 -3.52
CA SER A 993 18.01 13.65 -2.96
C SER A 993 16.60 14.07 -3.42
N GLU A 994 16.17 13.68 -4.63
CA GLU A 994 14.85 14.02 -5.19
C GLU A 994 13.70 13.33 -4.44
N TYR A 995 13.95 12.17 -3.85
CA TYR A 995 12.94 11.42 -3.09
C TYR A 995 12.82 11.88 -1.65
N TYR A 996 13.84 12.56 -1.17
CA TYR A 996 13.87 13.09 0.19
C TYR A 996 13.53 14.57 0.23
N GLN A 997 13.24 15.25 -0.89
CA GLN A 997 12.86 16.68 -0.97
C GLN A 997 11.36 16.98 -0.72
#